data_AF-A0A3L6JAA8-F1
#
_entry.id   AF-A0A3L6JAA8-F1
#
_cell.length_a   1.000
_cell.length_b   1.000
_cell.length_c   1.000
_cell.angle_alpha   90.00
_cell.angle_beta   90.00
_cell.angle_gamma   90.00
#
_symmetry.space_group_name_H-M   'P 1'
#
loop_
_entity.id
_entity.type
_entity.pdbx_description
1 polymer ?
#
loop_
_entity_poly.entity_id
_entity_poly.type
_entity_poly.pdbx_seq_one_letter_code
_entity_poly.pdbx_strand_id
1 'polypeptide(L)'
;MTLKSENAAELAGIFGNRLITAKHELIVHSMDVGSLPKQVGWLMNTNPDAMVQPESAQEVKLLYDFARSHKIPVVPRGAGTSGYGGAIPRKGGIVVDMRRMDQVLSVDKESMTAVVEPGISWANLQLELNRQGLDLRCYPSSAVSATIGGWVAQGGDGIGSLKYGNINNNVVELEVVLPEGKTIVTRDTDLFCDTEGILGIVTKVTLKVKPLVPIRSIVVSFPENYLMVFAIERIMKDGPLPFTMRFEESKYTDLKKRIWEGKEPFPFPVHHCVLLVAYEGTDEEIAQGFEIVREVCKELKGAVYDENVALHEWEDRFYPMRIKKIGPTLVVGQAFAPIESLEAILDDFQFEQASAHAGIDGYVTSKNGVTMMGYFLEDERRHFFMLSWSQSFVIFKIAQRHGGHPHSTGIWLANYAPIYFGTRRLGRIRAAKLKLDPLEISNPGKVFAYWLPLILRIGKYFMWLGFDLFRNGFGRIAPILLKWLQNLPPVKWILRWGRAHSPWPVQYGLGCCMVDGAAAVASRWDLERFGMLPLFGPRQCDVLWVSGSLTKKMAPRLRRIYEQMPDPKFVISFGQCAASGGLFWDGYSLVTPPDKVVPIDVYLPGCPPKPSDFVRAHLILQNKIRAGTTHWQLKHENQDAMGVIK
;
A
#
# COMPACT_ATOMS: atom_id res chain seq x y z
N MET A 1 -2.44 6.51 34.27
CA MET A 1 -2.52 6.17 35.71
C MET A 1 -1.50 5.08 35.93
N THR A 2 -0.64 5.24 36.93
CA THR A 2 0.46 4.33 37.25
C THR A 2 -0.02 3.37 38.36
N LEU A 3 0.37 2.10 38.31
CA LEU A 3 0.02 1.10 39.32
C LEU A 3 0.64 1.49 40.68
N LYS A 4 -0.17 1.61 41.74
CA LYS A 4 0.31 1.94 43.09
C LYS A 4 0.95 0.72 43.76
N SER A 5 1.71 0.91 44.84
CA SER A 5 2.32 -0.20 45.61
C SER A 5 1.28 -1.17 46.20
N GLU A 6 0.16 -0.64 46.70
CA GLU A 6 -0.96 -1.42 47.25
C GLU A 6 -1.59 -2.35 46.19
N ASN A 7 -1.68 -1.87 44.94
CA ASN A 7 -2.20 -2.61 43.79
C ASN A 7 -1.33 -3.83 43.44
N ALA A 8 -0.02 -3.76 43.68
CA ALA A 8 0.89 -4.87 43.41
C ALA A 8 0.70 -6.02 44.40
N ALA A 9 0.37 -5.73 45.67
CA ALA A 9 0.11 -6.76 46.68
C ALA A 9 -1.17 -7.56 46.37
N GLU A 10 -2.24 -6.87 45.92
CA GLU A 10 -3.49 -7.52 45.50
C GLU A 10 -3.25 -8.43 44.28
N LEU A 11 -2.54 -7.95 43.25
CA LEU A 11 -2.15 -8.77 42.11
C LEU A 11 -1.25 -9.95 42.49
N ALA A 12 -0.33 -9.76 43.44
CA ALA A 12 0.51 -10.85 43.95
C ALA A 12 -0.32 -11.92 44.67
N GLY A 13 -1.44 -11.56 45.29
CA GLY A 13 -2.39 -12.53 45.86
C GLY A 13 -3.07 -13.42 44.81
N ILE A 14 -3.21 -12.94 43.56
CA ILE A 14 -3.81 -13.69 42.45
C ILE A 14 -2.73 -14.50 41.71
N PHE A 15 -1.60 -13.87 41.36
CA PHE A 15 -0.61 -14.43 40.44
C PHE A 15 0.65 -14.96 41.12
N GLY A 16 0.90 -14.63 42.39
CA GLY A 16 2.11 -15.02 43.10
C GLY A 16 3.39 -14.60 42.38
N ASN A 17 4.26 -15.58 42.08
CA ASN A 17 5.51 -15.38 41.35
C ASN A 17 5.33 -15.12 39.84
N ARG A 18 4.09 -15.16 39.32
CA ARG A 18 3.75 -14.84 37.92
C ARG A 18 3.40 -13.36 37.72
N LEU A 19 3.50 -12.56 38.76
CA LEU A 19 3.48 -11.09 38.69
C LEU A 19 4.91 -10.57 38.52
N ILE A 20 5.14 -9.78 37.47
CA ILE A 20 6.41 -9.12 37.19
C ILE A 20 6.22 -7.61 37.28
N THR A 21 7.03 -6.97 38.11
CA THR A 21 7.08 -5.50 38.28
C THR A 21 8.48 -4.92 38.08
N ALA A 22 9.48 -5.77 37.86
CA ALA A 22 10.86 -5.35 37.67
C ALA A 22 11.02 -4.62 36.33
N LYS A 23 11.49 -3.37 36.37
CA LYS A 23 11.56 -2.49 35.18
C LYS A 23 12.37 -3.09 34.01
N HIS A 24 13.45 -3.81 34.31
CA HIS A 24 14.32 -4.40 33.29
C HIS A 24 13.67 -5.60 32.58
N GLU A 25 12.70 -6.26 33.20
CA GLU A 25 11.91 -7.32 32.56
C GLU A 25 10.77 -6.70 31.74
N LEU A 26 10.09 -5.69 32.30
CA LEU A 26 8.97 -5.00 31.66
C LEU A 26 9.33 -4.30 30.35
N ILE A 27 10.58 -3.89 30.15
CA ILE A 27 11.03 -3.19 28.93
C ILE A 27 10.83 -4.04 27.67
N VAL A 28 10.94 -5.37 27.75
CA VAL A 28 10.76 -6.27 26.60
C VAL A 28 9.28 -6.36 26.19
N HIS A 29 8.38 -6.03 27.11
CA HIS A 29 6.94 -6.03 26.91
C HIS A 29 6.37 -4.65 26.52
N SER A 30 7.22 -3.62 26.44
CA SER A 30 6.84 -2.29 25.91
C SER A 30 6.94 -2.19 24.39
N MET A 31 7.40 -3.26 23.72
CA MET A 31 7.61 -3.33 22.27
C MET A 31 7.08 -4.64 21.68
N ASP A 32 6.91 -4.65 20.37
CA ASP A 32 6.68 -5.84 19.56
C ASP A 32 7.87 -6.06 18.62
N VAL A 33 7.73 -6.87 17.57
CA VAL A 33 8.84 -7.13 16.62
C VAL A 33 9.28 -5.87 15.84
N GLY A 34 8.43 -4.84 15.76
CA GLY A 34 8.70 -3.59 15.07
C GLY A 34 9.56 -2.64 15.89
N SER A 35 10.59 -2.07 15.27
CA SER A 35 11.39 -1.00 15.86
C SER A 35 10.57 0.29 15.97
N LEU A 36 10.33 0.75 17.21
CA LEU A 36 9.64 2.01 17.48
C LEU A 36 10.62 3.19 17.59
N PRO A 37 10.35 4.31 16.90
CA PRO A 37 11.08 5.56 17.14
C PRO A 37 10.92 6.02 18.59
N LYS A 38 12.00 6.45 19.25
CA LYS A 38 11.98 6.91 20.66
C LYS A 38 10.95 8.01 20.93
N GLN A 39 10.72 8.87 19.95
CA GLN A 39 9.79 9.99 20.00
C GLN A 39 8.32 9.55 20.10
N VAL A 40 7.99 8.30 19.76
CA VAL A 40 6.65 7.72 20.00
C VAL A 40 6.30 7.78 21.50
N GLY A 41 7.30 7.65 22.38
CA GLY A 41 7.15 7.81 23.83
C GLY A 41 6.65 9.19 24.28
N TRP A 42 6.78 10.24 23.44
CA TRP A 42 6.21 11.57 23.72
C TRP A 42 4.69 11.61 23.52
N LEU A 43 4.16 10.74 22.67
CA LEU A 43 2.74 10.68 22.33
C LEU A 43 1.98 9.61 23.11
N MET A 44 2.70 8.61 23.64
CA MET A 44 2.12 7.47 24.33
C MET A 44 3.00 6.86 25.40
N ASN A 45 2.36 6.27 26.42
CA ASN A 45 3.08 5.48 27.41
C ASN A 45 3.04 4.00 26.99
N THR A 46 4.14 3.52 26.41
CA THR A 46 4.33 2.12 26.03
C THR A 46 4.85 1.25 27.17
N ASN A 47 5.35 1.85 28.25
CA ASN A 47 5.92 1.12 29.37
C ASN A 47 4.79 0.56 30.24
N PRO A 48 4.67 -0.77 30.37
CA PRO A 48 3.72 -1.35 31.30
C PRO A 48 4.16 -1.10 32.75
N ASP A 49 3.19 -1.05 33.65
CA ASP A 49 3.41 -0.93 35.10
C ASP A 49 3.63 -2.30 35.76
N ALA A 50 3.01 -3.35 35.18
CA ALA A 50 3.17 -4.73 35.59
C ALA A 50 2.90 -5.69 34.42
N MET A 51 3.37 -6.92 34.56
CA MET A 51 2.98 -8.03 33.70
C MET A 51 2.47 -9.18 34.57
N VAL A 52 1.44 -9.86 34.10
CA VAL A 52 0.88 -11.06 34.74
C VAL A 52 0.81 -12.20 33.72
N GLN A 53 0.95 -13.44 34.21
CA GLN A 53 0.88 -14.64 33.37
C GLN A 53 -0.23 -15.57 33.87
N PRO A 54 -1.47 -15.44 33.40
CA PRO A 54 -2.58 -16.29 33.84
C PRO A 54 -2.40 -17.74 33.37
N GLU A 55 -2.94 -18.67 34.15
CA GLU A 55 -2.96 -20.12 33.87
C GLU A 55 -4.40 -20.66 33.72
N SER A 56 -5.41 -19.80 33.88
CA SER A 56 -6.81 -20.18 33.67
C SER A 56 -7.70 -18.98 33.31
N ALA A 57 -8.86 -19.27 32.72
CA ALA A 57 -9.90 -18.26 32.47
C ALA A 57 -10.39 -17.58 33.75
N GLN A 58 -10.36 -18.29 34.89
CA GLN A 58 -10.75 -17.76 36.19
C GLN A 58 -9.79 -16.65 36.67
N GLU A 59 -8.49 -16.80 36.42
CA GLU A 59 -7.51 -15.74 36.76
C GLU A 59 -7.64 -14.53 35.84
N VAL A 60 -7.94 -14.74 34.56
CA VAL A 60 -8.24 -13.65 33.63
C VAL A 60 -9.48 -12.87 34.09
N LYS A 61 -10.49 -13.56 34.63
CA LYS A 61 -11.66 -12.91 35.24
C LYS A 61 -11.27 -12.07 36.45
N LEU A 62 -10.50 -12.63 37.39
CA LEU A 62 -10.02 -11.91 38.57
C LEU A 62 -9.20 -10.68 38.18
N LEU A 63 -8.40 -10.78 37.11
CA LEU A 63 -7.66 -9.65 36.55
C LEU A 63 -8.58 -8.54 36.03
N TYR A 64 -9.65 -8.88 35.32
CA TYR A 64 -10.60 -7.89 34.85
C TYR A 64 -11.37 -7.23 36.00
N ASP A 65 -11.74 -8.01 37.03
CA ASP A 65 -12.37 -7.47 38.23
C ASP A 65 -11.47 -6.44 38.92
N PHE A 66 -10.18 -6.77 39.07
CA PHE A 66 -9.14 -5.87 39.57
C PHE A 66 -8.94 -4.64 38.67
N ALA A 67 -8.80 -4.84 37.37
CA ALA A 67 -8.57 -3.76 36.41
C ALA A 67 -9.74 -2.77 36.38
N ARG A 68 -10.97 -3.27 36.54
CA ARG A 68 -12.18 -2.46 36.61
C ARG A 68 -12.26 -1.65 37.91
N SER A 69 -11.99 -2.25 39.06
CA SER A 69 -12.04 -1.56 40.36
C SER A 69 -11.03 -0.41 40.41
N HIS A 70 -9.86 -0.61 39.81
CA HIS A 70 -8.76 0.36 39.79
C HIS A 70 -8.68 1.22 38.52
N LYS A 71 -9.53 0.96 37.52
CA LYS A 71 -9.53 1.62 36.19
C LYS A 71 -8.18 1.54 35.48
N ILE A 72 -7.55 0.37 35.53
CA ILE A 72 -6.23 0.10 34.96
C ILE A 72 -6.38 -0.59 33.59
N PRO A 73 -5.73 -0.09 32.52
CA PRO A 73 -5.71 -0.78 31.24
C PRO A 73 -5.06 -2.16 31.30
N VAL A 74 -5.61 -3.09 30.54
CA VAL A 74 -5.14 -4.47 30.38
C VAL A 74 -4.85 -4.72 28.91
N VAL A 75 -3.66 -5.23 28.60
CA VAL A 75 -3.17 -5.44 27.24
C VAL A 75 -2.83 -6.92 27.06
N PRO A 76 -3.67 -7.71 26.36
CA PRO A 76 -3.34 -9.10 26.08
C PRO A 76 -2.15 -9.19 25.15
N ARG A 77 -1.28 -10.16 25.42
CA ARG A 77 -0.06 -10.43 24.68
C ARG A 77 0.15 -11.94 24.55
N GLY A 78 0.39 -12.39 23.32
CA GLY A 78 0.96 -13.70 23.03
C GLY A 78 2.49 -13.63 23.05
N ALA A 79 3.13 -13.99 21.93
CA ALA A 79 4.58 -13.84 21.79
C ALA A 79 5.05 -12.42 21.38
N GLY A 80 4.14 -11.52 20.97
CA GLY A 80 4.50 -10.17 20.51
C GLY A 80 5.20 -10.15 19.14
N THR A 81 4.87 -11.11 18.27
CA THR A 81 5.48 -11.29 16.95
C THR A 81 4.88 -10.43 15.84
N SER A 82 3.77 -9.71 16.09
CA SER A 82 3.16 -8.79 15.11
C SER A 82 3.81 -7.41 15.20
N GLY A 83 3.98 -6.72 14.07
CA GLY A 83 4.64 -5.40 14.01
C GLY A 83 3.68 -4.20 13.96
N TYR A 84 2.42 -4.39 14.36
CA TYR A 84 1.35 -3.39 14.18
C TYR A 84 0.99 -2.63 15.45
N GLY A 85 1.64 -2.94 16.58
CA GLY A 85 1.36 -2.30 17.87
C GLY A 85 0.16 -2.88 18.64
N GLY A 86 -0.47 -3.95 18.16
CA GLY A 86 -1.63 -4.56 18.84
C GLY A 86 -1.31 -5.08 20.23
N ALA A 87 -0.08 -5.59 20.41
CA ALA A 87 0.44 -6.09 21.69
C ALA A 87 1.21 -5.05 22.51
N ILE A 88 1.25 -3.79 22.08
CA ILE A 88 1.98 -2.70 22.73
C ILE A 88 1.03 -1.91 23.64
N PRO A 89 1.40 -1.64 24.90
CA PRO A 89 0.62 -0.74 25.76
C PRO A 89 0.52 0.67 25.17
N ARG A 90 -0.67 1.28 25.24
CA ARG A 90 -0.88 2.67 24.78
C ARG A 90 -0.87 3.68 25.93
N LYS A 91 -1.33 3.23 27.09
CA LYS A 91 -1.62 4.03 28.29
C LYS A 91 -0.89 3.45 29.53
N GLY A 92 0.17 2.67 29.34
CA GLY A 92 0.78 1.83 30.40
C GLY A 92 -0.17 0.70 30.82
N GLY A 93 -0.26 0.42 32.11
CA GLY A 93 -1.16 -0.59 32.68
C GLY A 93 -0.52 -1.98 32.77
N ILE A 94 -1.35 -3.01 32.67
CA ILE A 94 -0.95 -4.41 32.88
C ILE A 94 -0.89 -5.13 31.54
N VAL A 95 0.27 -5.72 31.24
CA VAL A 95 0.41 -6.68 30.13
C VAL A 95 0.02 -8.07 30.61
N VAL A 96 -0.81 -8.78 29.84
CA VAL A 96 -1.26 -10.13 30.14
C VAL A 96 -0.59 -11.09 29.18
N ASP A 97 0.44 -11.77 29.65
CA ASP A 97 1.18 -12.74 28.86
C ASP A 97 0.48 -14.11 28.93
N MET A 98 -0.23 -14.45 27.87
CA MET A 98 -1.08 -15.63 27.79
C MET A 98 -0.31 -16.93 27.57
N ARG A 99 1.02 -16.90 27.42
CA ARG A 99 1.84 -18.06 27.01
C ARG A 99 1.89 -19.20 28.03
N ARG A 100 1.42 -19.01 29.26
CA ARG A 100 1.26 -20.09 30.24
C ARG A 100 0.00 -20.94 30.02
N MET A 101 -0.97 -20.44 29.27
CA MET A 101 -2.13 -21.21 28.83
C MET A 101 -1.79 -21.86 27.48
N ASP A 102 -1.00 -22.94 27.49
CA ASP A 102 -0.40 -23.56 26.30
C ASP A 102 -0.82 -25.01 26.02
N GLN A 103 -1.92 -25.48 26.62
CA GLN A 103 -2.35 -26.87 26.51
C GLN A 103 -3.27 -27.13 25.29
N VAL A 104 -3.16 -28.35 24.74
CA VAL A 104 -4.19 -28.94 23.87
C VAL A 104 -5.21 -29.63 24.77
N LEU A 105 -6.44 -29.12 24.80
CA LEU A 105 -7.48 -29.57 25.74
C LEU A 105 -8.23 -30.80 25.21
N SER A 106 -8.52 -30.83 23.91
CA SER A 106 -9.12 -32.00 23.25
C SER A 106 -8.90 -31.97 21.74
N VAL A 107 -8.92 -33.15 21.12
CA VAL A 107 -8.86 -33.33 19.66
C VAL A 107 -9.98 -34.28 19.26
N ASP A 108 -10.81 -33.86 18.33
CA ASP A 108 -11.92 -34.64 17.80
C ASP A 108 -11.67 -34.96 16.32
N LYS A 109 -11.42 -36.24 16.04
CA LYS A 109 -11.12 -36.77 14.71
C LYS A 109 -12.37 -36.95 13.84
N GLU A 110 -13.56 -37.00 14.43
CA GLU A 110 -14.81 -37.13 13.68
C GLU A 110 -15.23 -35.76 13.16
N SER A 111 -15.24 -34.74 14.03
CA SER A 111 -15.56 -33.36 13.63
C SER A 111 -14.38 -32.62 12.99
N MET A 112 -13.18 -33.20 13.04
CA MET A 112 -11.94 -32.60 12.56
C MET A 112 -11.68 -31.24 13.22
N THR A 113 -11.75 -31.22 14.56
CA THR A 113 -11.51 -30.03 15.37
C THR A 113 -10.53 -30.29 16.52
N ALA A 114 -9.89 -29.23 17.00
CA ALA A 114 -9.05 -29.25 18.20
C ALA A 114 -9.40 -28.05 19.10
N VAL A 115 -9.56 -28.30 20.38
CA VAL A 115 -9.76 -27.28 21.41
C VAL A 115 -8.44 -27.02 22.10
N VAL A 116 -7.98 -25.78 22.08
CA VAL A 116 -6.66 -25.40 22.57
C VAL A 116 -6.72 -24.13 23.41
N GLU A 117 -5.75 -23.99 24.29
CA GLU A 117 -5.49 -22.75 24.99
C GLU A 117 -4.77 -21.73 24.08
N PRO A 118 -4.99 -20.42 24.28
CA PRO A 118 -4.56 -19.38 23.34
C PRO A 118 -3.03 -19.17 23.30
N GLY A 119 -2.31 -19.57 24.33
CA GLY A 119 -0.88 -19.36 24.50
C GLY A 119 0.01 -20.38 23.80
N ILE A 120 -0.53 -21.51 23.34
CA ILE A 120 0.24 -22.51 22.59
C ILE A 120 0.75 -21.91 21.28
N SER A 121 1.99 -22.22 20.91
CA SER A 121 2.52 -21.82 19.59
C SER A 121 1.93 -22.66 18.47
N TRP A 122 1.85 -22.09 17.26
CA TRP A 122 1.38 -22.84 16.10
C TRP A 122 2.25 -24.08 15.83
N ALA A 123 3.57 -23.97 15.96
CA ALA A 123 4.48 -25.09 15.80
C ALA A 123 4.24 -26.20 16.83
N ASN A 124 4.03 -25.87 18.11
CA ASN A 124 3.76 -26.87 19.15
C ASN A 124 2.42 -27.55 18.93
N LEU A 125 1.39 -26.80 18.52
CA LEU A 125 0.10 -27.38 18.15
C LEU A 125 0.25 -28.36 16.97
N GLN A 126 1.00 -27.98 15.93
CA GLN A 126 1.23 -28.84 14.79
C GLN A 126 1.90 -30.15 15.20
N LEU A 127 2.93 -30.10 16.05
CA LEU A 127 3.61 -31.28 16.56
C LEU A 127 2.65 -32.22 17.30
N GLU A 128 1.76 -31.67 18.13
CA GLU A 128 0.79 -32.47 18.88
C GLU A 128 -0.29 -33.09 17.98
N LEU A 129 -0.80 -32.34 17.01
CA LEU A 129 -1.75 -32.87 16.02
C LEU A 129 -1.14 -33.98 15.16
N ASN A 130 0.12 -33.80 14.73
CA ASN A 130 0.83 -34.76 13.88
C ASN A 130 0.96 -36.13 14.56
N ARG A 131 1.20 -36.16 15.88
CA ARG A 131 1.23 -37.40 16.68
C ARG A 131 -0.08 -38.19 16.62
N GLN A 132 -1.18 -37.50 16.33
CA GLN A 132 -2.51 -38.07 16.26
C GLN A 132 -2.97 -38.30 14.81
N GLY A 133 -2.10 -38.09 13.81
CA GLY A 133 -2.42 -38.24 12.39
C GLY A 133 -3.23 -37.07 11.81
N LEU A 134 -3.19 -35.91 12.45
CA LEU A 134 -3.86 -34.68 12.03
C LEU A 134 -2.83 -33.57 11.79
N ASP A 135 -3.21 -32.51 11.11
CA ASP A 135 -2.36 -31.36 10.79
C ASP A 135 -3.18 -30.06 10.77
N LEU A 136 -2.48 -28.93 10.75
CA LEU A 136 -3.05 -27.59 10.67
C LEU A 136 -3.53 -27.28 9.25
N ARG A 137 -4.66 -26.57 9.15
CA ARG A 137 -5.15 -26.06 7.86
C ARG A 137 -4.42 -24.80 7.40
N CYS A 138 -4.13 -23.88 8.32
CA CYS A 138 -3.37 -22.67 8.02
C CYS A 138 -2.57 -22.22 9.25
N TYR A 139 -1.45 -21.51 9.01
CA TYR A 139 -0.59 -20.97 10.06
C TYR A 139 0.24 -19.77 9.54
N PRO A 140 0.68 -18.86 10.42
CA PRO A 140 1.45 -17.68 9.98
C PRO A 140 2.92 -18.06 9.70
N SER A 141 3.64 -17.24 8.93
CA SER A 141 5.10 -17.39 8.76
C SER A 141 5.88 -17.24 10.07
N SER A 142 5.27 -16.70 11.13
CA SER A 142 5.83 -16.64 12.48
C SER A 142 5.46 -17.84 13.36
N ALA A 143 4.92 -18.93 12.81
CA ALA A 143 4.36 -20.08 13.53
C ALA A 143 5.26 -20.70 14.62
N VAL A 144 6.59 -20.59 14.46
CA VAL A 144 7.57 -21.08 15.44
C VAL A 144 7.35 -20.44 16.82
N SER A 145 7.03 -19.15 16.85
CA SER A 145 6.87 -18.38 18.10
C SER A 145 5.45 -17.84 18.30
N ALA A 146 4.74 -17.52 17.22
CA ALA A 146 3.40 -16.96 17.30
C ALA A 146 2.43 -17.92 17.98
N THR A 147 1.59 -17.38 18.84
CA THR A 147 0.59 -18.11 19.62
C THR A 147 -0.76 -18.13 18.90
N ILE A 148 -1.60 -19.14 19.14
CA ILE A 148 -2.95 -19.25 18.56
C ILE A 148 -3.78 -17.99 18.83
N GLY A 149 -3.93 -17.62 20.11
CA GLY A 149 -4.73 -16.46 20.51
C GLY A 149 -4.19 -15.14 19.98
N GLY A 150 -2.87 -15.03 19.83
CA GLY A 150 -2.22 -13.89 19.19
C GLY A 150 -2.65 -13.69 17.74
N TRP A 151 -2.65 -14.75 16.93
CA TRP A 151 -3.07 -14.64 15.52
C TRP A 151 -4.58 -14.50 15.37
N VAL A 152 -5.38 -15.17 16.22
CA VAL A 152 -6.84 -14.97 16.28
C VAL A 152 -7.18 -13.51 16.60
N ALA A 153 -6.50 -12.91 17.57
CA ALA A 153 -6.73 -11.51 17.94
C ALA A 153 -6.22 -10.54 16.87
N GLN A 154 -5.08 -10.79 16.24
CA GLN A 154 -4.49 -9.94 15.21
C GLN A 154 -5.25 -10.00 13.88
N GLY A 155 -5.72 -11.19 13.53
CA GLY A 155 -6.26 -11.50 12.22
C GLY A 155 -5.22 -11.74 11.15
N GLY A 156 -5.72 -12.02 9.95
CA GLY A 156 -4.92 -12.13 8.73
C GLY A 156 -4.86 -13.54 8.13
N ASP A 157 -3.96 -13.69 7.17
CA ASP A 157 -3.75 -14.88 6.35
C ASP A 157 -2.26 -15.28 6.33
N GLY A 158 -1.99 -16.49 5.83
CA GLY A 158 -0.64 -17.06 5.85
C GLY A 158 -0.53 -18.35 5.04
N ILE A 159 0.36 -19.22 5.50
CA ILE A 159 0.63 -20.51 4.87
C ILE A 159 -0.62 -21.39 5.00
N GLY A 160 -1.04 -22.01 3.89
CA GLY A 160 -2.28 -22.80 3.81
C GLY A 160 -3.55 -21.99 3.55
N SER A 161 -3.52 -20.65 3.69
CA SER A 161 -4.73 -19.83 3.52
C SER A 161 -5.31 -19.86 2.11
N LEU A 162 -4.47 -20.08 1.09
CA LEU A 162 -4.93 -20.24 -0.30
C LEU A 162 -6.00 -21.33 -0.44
N LYS A 163 -5.79 -22.46 0.25
CA LYS A 163 -6.66 -23.64 0.17
C LYS A 163 -7.73 -23.65 1.26
N TYR A 164 -7.42 -23.15 2.45
CA TYR A 164 -8.28 -23.30 3.63
C TYR A 164 -8.86 -22.00 4.19
N GLY A 165 -8.59 -20.86 3.54
CA GLY A 165 -9.03 -19.55 4.00
C GLY A 165 -8.18 -18.97 5.13
N ASN A 166 -8.57 -17.80 5.62
CA ASN A 166 -7.85 -17.10 6.67
C ASN A 166 -8.13 -17.69 8.07
N ILE A 167 -7.50 -17.12 9.11
CA ILE A 167 -7.69 -17.61 10.48
C ILE A 167 -9.17 -17.61 10.91
N ASN A 168 -9.95 -16.60 10.51
CA ASN A 168 -11.37 -16.49 10.87
C ASN A 168 -12.22 -17.59 10.25
N ASN A 169 -11.85 -18.10 9.08
CA ASN A 169 -12.52 -19.25 8.45
C ASN A 169 -12.22 -20.58 9.17
N ASN A 170 -11.13 -20.62 9.94
CA ASN A 170 -10.64 -21.82 10.62
C ASN A 170 -10.97 -21.87 12.11
N VAL A 171 -11.40 -20.76 12.71
CA VAL A 171 -12.00 -20.74 14.06
C VAL A 171 -13.45 -21.23 14.00
N VAL A 172 -13.79 -22.17 14.88
CA VAL A 172 -15.15 -22.71 15.06
C VAL A 172 -15.86 -22.00 16.21
N GLU A 173 -15.18 -21.85 17.34
CA GLU A 173 -15.75 -21.34 18.59
C GLU A 173 -14.64 -20.75 19.47
N LEU A 174 -14.98 -19.76 20.28
CA LEU A 174 -14.09 -19.05 21.19
C LEU A 174 -14.69 -18.99 22.60
N GLU A 175 -13.86 -19.25 23.62
CA GLU A 175 -14.15 -18.87 25.00
C GLU A 175 -13.46 -17.54 25.30
N VAL A 176 -14.22 -16.51 25.66
CA VAL A 176 -13.72 -15.15 25.87
C VAL A 176 -14.13 -14.66 27.25
N VAL A 177 -13.17 -14.13 28.01
CA VAL A 177 -13.44 -13.38 29.24
C VAL A 177 -13.61 -11.91 28.90
N LEU A 178 -14.81 -11.39 29.15
CA LEU A 178 -15.17 -10.01 28.87
C LEU A 178 -14.67 -9.05 29.96
N PRO A 179 -14.54 -7.75 29.67
CA PRO A 179 -14.08 -6.75 30.65
C PRO A 179 -15.00 -6.58 31.87
N GLU A 180 -16.25 -7.04 31.77
CA GLU A 180 -17.20 -7.12 32.88
C GLU A 180 -16.95 -8.34 33.82
N GLY A 181 -15.94 -9.17 33.56
CA GLY A 181 -15.64 -10.37 34.35
C GLY A 181 -16.55 -11.57 34.03
N LYS A 182 -17.29 -11.51 32.91
CA LYS A 182 -18.14 -12.59 32.42
C LYS A 182 -17.39 -13.42 31.37
N THR A 183 -17.40 -14.74 31.51
CA THR A 183 -16.95 -15.66 30.46
C THR A 183 -18.10 -15.97 29.53
N ILE A 184 -17.85 -15.89 28.22
CA ILE A 184 -18.79 -16.30 27.18
C ILE A 184 -18.16 -17.35 26.26
N VAL A 185 -18.99 -18.20 25.69
CA VAL A 185 -18.65 -19.07 24.57
C VAL A 185 -19.39 -18.57 23.35
N THR A 186 -18.70 -18.35 22.24
CA THR A 186 -19.26 -17.70 21.05
C THR A 186 -18.66 -18.21 19.76
N ARG A 187 -19.46 -18.19 18.69
CA ARG A 187 -19.03 -18.45 17.30
C ARG A 187 -18.93 -17.18 16.46
N ASP A 188 -19.06 -16.01 17.10
CA ASP A 188 -19.06 -14.70 16.46
C ASP A 188 -17.64 -14.23 16.14
N THR A 189 -17.01 -14.87 15.16
CA THR A 189 -15.64 -14.55 14.71
C THR A 189 -15.52 -13.13 14.18
N ASP A 190 -16.58 -12.59 13.56
CA ASP A 190 -16.63 -11.21 13.09
C ASP A 190 -16.41 -10.18 14.21
N LEU A 191 -16.79 -10.53 15.44
CA LEU A 191 -16.69 -9.62 16.58
C LEU A 191 -15.38 -9.80 17.35
N PHE A 192 -14.91 -11.03 17.55
CA PHE A 192 -13.77 -11.32 18.43
C PHE A 192 -12.45 -11.58 17.71
N CYS A 193 -12.46 -11.93 16.42
CA CYS A 193 -11.24 -12.05 15.64
C CYS A 193 -10.85 -10.72 14.97
N ASP A 194 -9.55 -10.55 14.73
CA ASP A 194 -8.93 -9.32 14.18
C ASP A 194 -9.11 -8.05 15.03
N THR A 195 -9.77 -8.12 16.20
CA THR A 195 -10.07 -6.95 17.04
C THR A 195 -9.04 -6.72 18.13
N GLU A 196 -7.91 -7.42 18.10
CA GLU A 196 -6.74 -7.19 18.95
C GLU A 196 -7.06 -7.22 20.45
N GLY A 197 -8.06 -7.98 20.87
CA GLY A 197 -8.44 -8.10 22.29
C GLY A 197 -9.11 -6.85 22.88
N ILE A 198 -9.63 -5.93 22.05
CA ILE A 198 -10.35 -4.75 22.57
C ILE A 198 -11.70 -5.10 23.21
N LEU A 199 -12.24 -6.30 22.97
CA LEU A 199 -13.54 -6.73 23.48
C LEU A 199 -13.45 -7.77 24.60
N GLY A 200 -12.26 -8.25 24.93
CA GLY A 200 -12.05 -9.33 25.89
C GLY A 200 -10.76 -10.11 25.60
N ILE A 201 -10.42 -11.02 26.52
CA ILE A 201 -9.28 -11.92 26.38
C ILE A 201 -9.79 -13.31 26.02
N VAL A 202 -9.32 -13.84 24.89
CA VAL A 202 -9.60 -15.22 24.47
C VAL A 202 -8.85 -16.18 25.40
N THR A 203 -9.54 -17.21 25.87
CA THR A 203 -9.05 -18.20 26.85
C THR A 203 -9.15 -19.64 26.37
N LYS A 204 -9.98 -19.92 25.36
CA LYS A 204 -9.95 -21.16 24.55
C LYS A 204 -10.30 -20.88 23.11
N VAL A 205 -9.76 -21.67 22.20
CA VAL A 205 -10.04 -21.61 20.77
C VAL A 205 -10.32 -23.02 20.27
N THR A 206 -11.46 -23.19 19.59
CA THR A 206 -11.76 -24.41 18.84
C THR A 206 -11.40 -24.16 17.37
N LEU A 207 -10.43 -24.90 16.84
CA LEU A 207 -9.93 -24.77 15.47
C LEU A 207 -10.30 -25.97 14.62
N LYS A 208 -10.49 -25.73 13.31
CA LYS A 208 -10.56 -26.80 12.30
C LYS A 208 -9.17 -27.37 12.02
N VAL A 209 -9.07 -28.68 11.93
CA VAL A 209 -7.85 -29.42 11.56
C VAL A 209 -8.09 -30.24 10.28
N LYS A 210 -7.04 -30.83 9.73
CA LYS A 210 -7.08 -31.71 8.56
C LYS A 210 -6.34 -33.02 8.83
N PRO A 211 -6.50 -34.08 8.02
CA PRO A 211 -5.65 -35.25 8.12
C PRO A 211 -4.19 -34.89 7.83
N LEU A 212 -3.26 -35.57 8.50
CA LEU A 212 -1.85 -35.46 8.18
C LEU A 212 -1.61 -36.13 6.83
N VAL A 213 -1.21 -35.31 5.85
CA VAL A 213 -0.87 -35.75 4.49
C VAL A 213 0.50 -35.18 4.10
N PRO A 214 1.26 -35.84 3.21
CA PRO A 214 2.51 -35.30 2.69
C PRO A 214 2.31 -33.89 2.12
N ILE A 215 3.27 -33.00 2.40
CA ILE A 215 3.37 -31.68 1.78
C ILE A 215 4.75 -31.61 1.11
N ARG A 216 4.79 -31.33 -0.19
CA ARG A 216 6.04 -31.14 -0.94
C ARG A 216 6.01 -29.82 -1.71
N SER A 217 7.17 -29.19 -1.83
CA SER A 217 7.36 -27.95 -2.56
C SER A 217 8.15 -28.16 -3.85
N ILE A 218 7.87 -27.31 -4.83
CA ILE A 218 8.68 -27.09 -6.01
C ILE A 218 9.05 -25.60 -6.06
N VAL A 219 10.28 -25.30 -6.46
CA VAL A 219 10.77 -23.93 -6.58
C VAL A 219 11.15 -23.65 -8.02
N VAL A 220 10.71 -22.49 -8.51
CA VAL A 220 11.04 -21.96 -9.82
C VAL A 220 11.49 -20.50 -9.71
N SER A 221 12.30 -20.04 -10.65
CA SER A 221 12.70 -18.62 -10.75
C SER A 221 12.47 -18.08 -12.15
N PHE A 222 12.30 -16.77 -12.24
CA PHE A 222 12.10 -16.05 -13.49
C PHE A 222 13.00 -14.80 -13.55
N PRO A 223 13.42 -14.36 -14.75
CA PRO A 223 14.28 -13.19 -14.89
C PRO A 223 13.57 -11.86 -14.63
N GLU A 224 12.23 -11.84 -14.65
CA GLU A 224 11.43 -10.63 -14.48
C GLU A 224 10.21 -10.88 -13.60
N ASN A 225 9.84 -9.89 -12.79
CA ASN A 225 8.72 -9.99 -11.84
C ASN A 225 7.39 -10.31 -12.53
N TYR A 226 7.09 -9.69 -13.68
CA TYR A 226 5.84 -9.91 -14.41
C TYR A 226 5.69 -11.37 -14.89
N LEU A 227 6.79 -12.06 -15.21
CA LEU A 227 6.75 -13.47 -15.61
C LEU A 227 6.35 -14.36 -14.44
N MET A 228 6.83 -14.05 -13.22
CA MET A 228 6.40 -14.75 -12.01
C MET A 228 4.90 -14.52 -11.74
N VAL A 229 4.39 -13.31 -11.94
CA VAL A 229 2.95 -13.03 -11.80
C VAL A 229 2.12 -13.84 -12.81
N PHE A 230 2.52 -13.87 -14.09
CA PHE A 230 1.87 -14.73 -15.09
C PHE A 230 1.96 -16.22 -14.75
N ALA A 231 3.08 -16.67 -14.18
CA ALA A 231 3.22 -18.04 -13.71
C ALA A 231 2.22 -18.37 -12.61
N ILE A 232 2.07 -17.47 -11.62
CA ILE A 232 1.07 -17.61 -10.55
C ILE A 232 -0.35 -17.75 -11.15
N GLU A 233 -0.73 -16.86 -12.07
CA GLU A 233 -2.05 -16.87 -12.69
C GLU A 233 -2.31 -18.17 -13.48
N ARG A 234 -1.33 -18.63 -14.28
CA ARG A 234 -1.42 -19.88 -15.04
C ARG A 234 -1.52 -21.10 -14.13
N ILE A 235 -0.66 -21.21 -13.11
CA ILE A 235 -0.70 -22.32 -12.15
C ILE A 235 -2.06 -22.38 -11.43
N MET A 236 -2.58 -21.22 -11.02
CA MET A 236 -3.90 -21.12 -10.37
C MET A 236 -5.06 -21.48 -11.29
N LYS A 237 -4.92 -21.27 -12.60
CA LYS A 237 -5.96 -21.51 -13.60
C LYS A 237 -5.95 -22.95 -14.12
N ASP A 238 -4.77 -23.47 -14.43
CA ASP A 238 -4.61 -24.72 -15.18
C ASP A 238 -4.31 -25.93 -14.28
N GLY A 239 -3.81 -25.68 -13.06
CA GLY A 239 -3.42 -26.71 -12.11
C GLY A 239 -4.44 -26.96 -10.99
N PRO A 240 -4.23 -28.01 -10.19
CA PRO A 240 -4.93 -28.15 -8.92
C PRO A 240 -4.58 -26.97 -8.00
N LEU A 241 -5.48 -26.66 -7.06
CA LEU A 241 -5.28 -25.55 -6.12
C LEU A 241 -4.11 -25.86 -5.17
N PRO A 242 -3.02 -25.08 -5.15
CA PRO A 242 -1.90 -25.30 -4.26
C PRO A 242 -2.29 -25.15 -2.78
N PHE A 243 -1.56 -25.84 -1.89
CA PHE A 243 -1.66 -25.59 -0.46
C PHE A 243 -1.17 -24.16 -0.12
N THR A 244 -0.04 -23.76 -0.70
CA THR A 244 0.46 -22.38 -0.62
C THR A 244 1.31 -22.05 -1.83
N MET A 245 1.33 -20.77 -2.19
CA MET A 245 2.32 -20.20 -3.13
C MET A 245 2.98 -19.01 -2.43
N ARG A 246 4.31 -19.01 -2.37
CA ARG A 246 5.11 -17.92 -1.84
C ARG A 246 5.91 -17.31 -2.97
N PHE A 247 5.87 -16.01 -3.10
CA PHE A 247 6.63 -15.27 -4.11
C PHE A 247 7.62 -14.32 -3.45
N GLU A 248 8.77 -14.17 -4.09
CA GLU A 248 9.85 -13.27 -3.69
C GLU A 248 10.23 -12.45 -4.92
N GLU A 249 10.15 -11.11 -4.84
CA GLU A 249 10.59 -10.29 -5.96
C GLU A 249 12.12 -10.34 -6.13
N SER A 250 12.59 -9.87 -7.29
CA SER A 250 14.02 -9.89 -7.61
C SER A 250 14.90 -9.16 -6.60
N LYS A 251 14.51 -7.97 -6.13
CA LYS A 251 15.28 -7.22 -5.12
C LYS A 251 15.36 -7.94 -3.77
N TYR A 252 14.28 -8.60 -3.34
CA TYR A 252 14.29 -9.35 -2.09
C TYR A 252 15.20 -10.57 -2.19
N THR A 253 15.17 -11.28 -3.31
CA THR A 253 16.07 -12.39 -3.62
C THR A 253 17.54 -11.95 -3.61
N ASP A 254 17.85 -10.76 -4.17
CA ASP A 254 19.18 -10.16 -4.13
C ASP A 254 19.62 -9.82 -2.69
N LEU A 255 18.70 -9.41 -1.82
CA LEU A 255 18.99 -9.20 -0.40
C LEU A 255 19.30 -10.54 0.31
N LYS A 256 18.54 -11.60 0.03
CA LYS A 256 18.84 -12.96 0.56
C LYS A 256 20.23 -13.43 0.12
N LYS A 257 20.60 -13.21 -1.14
CA LYS A 257 21.94 -13.56 -1.65
C LYS A 257 23.07 -12.94 -0.84
N ARG A 258 22.92 -11.70 -0.36
CA ARG A 258 23.97 -10.98 0.38
C ARG A 258 24.24 -11.56 1.78
N ILE A 259 23.27 -12.27 2.35
CA ILE A 259 23.40 -12.92 3.67
C ILE A 259 23.58 -14.43 3.56
N TRP A 260 23.84 -14.93 2.36
CA TRP A 260 24.00 -16.34 2.13
C TRP A 260 25.27 -16.86 2.83
N GLU A 261 25.07 -17.76 3.79
CA GLU A 261 26.13 -18.39 4.58
C GLU A 261 26.30 -19.89 4.21
N GLY A 262 25.57 -20.37 3.19
CA GLY A 262 25.62 -21.75 2.74
C GLY A 262 26.98 -22.10 2.12
N LYS A 263 27.37 -23.38 2.24
CA LYS A 263 28.60 -23.91 1.64
C LYS A 263 28.52 -23.94 0.11
N GLU A 264 27.33 -24.23 -0.41
CA GLU A 264 27.05 -24.21 -1.85
C GLU A 264 26.81 -22.78 -2.34
N PRO A 265 27.02 -22.50 -3.65
CA PRO A 265 26.62 -21.21 -4.23
C PRO A 265 25.14 -20.92 -4.03
N PHE A 266 24.79 -19.65 -3.85
CA PHE A 266 23.39 -19.22 -3.81
C PHE A 266 22.68 -19.67 -5.10
N PRO A 267 21.54 -20.39 -5.01
CA PRO A 267 20.98 -21.14 -6.14
C PRO A 267 20.38 -20.23 -7.22
N PHE A 268 19.94 -19.02 -6.88
CA PHE A 268 19.25 -18.14 -7.81
C PHE A 268 20.22 -17.14 -8.49
N PRO A 269 20.05 -16.89 -9.80
CA PRO A 269 20.76 -15.79 -10.46
C PRO A 269 20.40 -14.43 -9.85
N VAL A 270 21.28 -13.45 -10.04
CA VAL A 270 21.02 -12.06 -9.62
C VAL A 270 19.84 -11.51 -10.41
N HIS A 271 19.01 -10.69 -9.76
CA HIS A 271 17.81 -10.07 -10.34
C HIS A 271 16.70 -11.05 -10.77
N HIS A 272 16.78 -12.32 -10.36
CA HIS A 272 15.66 -13.24 -10.55
C HIS A 272 14.68 -13.16 -9.39
N CYS A 273 13.39 -13.23 -9.70
CA CYS A 273 12.32 -13.46 -8.72
C CYS A 273 12.10 -14.96 -8.54
N VAL A 274 11.60 -15.36 -7.37
CA VAL A 274 11.46 -16.76 -6.96
C VAL A 274 10.01 -17.05 -6.59
N LEU A 275 9.50 -18.19 -7.05
CA LEU A 275 8.19 -18.72 -6.71
C LEU A 275 8.34 -20.12 -6.13
N LEU A 276 7.91 -20.28 -4.88
CA LEU A 276 7.73 -21.57 -4.24
C LEU A 276 6.25 -21.95 -4.31
N VAL A 277 5.97 -23.16 -4.80
CA VAL A 277 4.62 -23.73 -4.85
C VAL A 277 4.62 -25.02 -4.04
N ALA A 278 3.72 -25.14 -3.07
CA ALA A 278 3.58 -26.37 -2.29
C ALA A 278 2.21 -27.00 -2.53
N TYR A 279 2.24 -28.31 -2.74
CA TYR A 279 1.07 -29.17 -2.84
C TYR A 279 1.03 -30.13 -1.67
N GLU A 280 -0.17 -30.56 -1.32
CA GLU A 280 -0.40 -31.58 -0.29
C GLU A 280 -1.41 -32.61 -0.83
N GLY A 281 -1.29 -33.85 -0.36
CA GLY A 281 -2.16 -34.94 -0.77
C GLY A 281 -1.39 -36.23 -1.03
N THR A 282 -1.92 -37.06 -1.92
CA THR A 282 -1.26 -38.26 -2.44
C THR A 282 -0.06 -37.91 -3.33
N ASP A 283 0.85 -38.86 -3.53
CA ASP A 283 2.00 -38.67 -4.41
C ASP A 283 1.57 -38.34 -5.85
N GLU A 284 0.46 -38.92 -6.33
CA GLU A 284 -0.11 -38.65 -7.65
C GLU A 284 -0.65 -37.20 -7.77
N GLU A 285 -1.39 -36.72 -6.77
CA GLU A 285 -1.93 -35.35 -6.75
C GLU A 285 -0.80 -34.31 -6.72
N ILE A 286 0.25 -34.56 -5.93
CA ILE A 286 1.44 -33.70 -5.85
C ILE A 286 2.19 -33.72 -7.18
N ALA A 287 2.39 -34.90 -7.78
CA ALA A 287 3.08 -35.03 -9.06
C ALA A 287 2.34 -34.29 -10.18
N GLN A 288 1.01 -34.37 -10.22
CA GLN A 288 0.19 -33.62 -11.18
C GLN A 288 0.38 -32.11 -11.03
N GLY A 289 0.35 -31.60 -9.79
CA GLY A 289 0.59 -30.18 -9.52
C GLY A 289 1.99 -29.73 -9.96
N PHE A 290 3.01 -30.53 -9.66
CA PHE A 290 4.39 -30.23 -10.06
C PHE A 290 4.58 -30.22 -11.57
N GLU A 291 3.89 -31.09 -12.30
CA GLU A 291 3.99 -31.11 -13.76
C GLU A 291 3.46 -29.81 -14.38
N ILE A 292 2.31 -29.32 -13.91
CA ILE A 292 1.78 -28.01 -14.35
C ILE A 292 2.77 -26.88 -14.05
N VAL A 293 3.40 -26.88 -12.87
CA VAL A 293 4.41 -25.87 -12.52
C VAL A 293 5.61 -25.93 -13.47
N ARG A 294 6.08 -27.13 -13.82
CA ARG A 294 7.20 -27.32 -14.77
C ARG A 294 6.83 -26.88 -16.17
N GLU A 295 5.64 -27.22 -16.64
CA GLU A 295 5.13 -26.81 -17.95
C GLU A 295 5.05 -25.28 -18.06
N VAL A 296 4.40 -24.63 -17.09
CA VAL A 296 4.29 -23.16 -17.04
C VAL A 296 5.66 -22.52 -16.94
N CYS A 297 6.56 -23.05 -16.10
CA CYS A 297 7.92 -22.55 -15.98
C CYS A 297 8.69 -22.63 -17.32
N LYS A 298 8.56 -23.75 -18.04
CA LYS A 298 9.19 -23.96 -19.35
C LYS A 298 8.63 -23.00 -20.41
N GLU A 299 7.31 -22.84 -20.46
CA GLU A 299 6.65 -21.89 -21.39
C GLU A 299 7.13 -20.45 -21.18
N LEU A 300 7.28 -20.05 -19.92
CA LEU A 300 7.72 -18.71 -19.53
C LEU A 300 9.24 -18.56 -19.42
N LYS A 301 10.01 -19.56 -19.86
CA LYS A 301 11.48 -19.57 -19.87
C LYS A 301 12.10 -19.33 -18.48
N GLY A 302 11.45 -19.81 -17.43
CA GLY A 302 12.00 -19.85 -16.08
C GLY A 302 12.97 -21.01 -15.86
N ALA A 303 13.51 -21.10 -14.65
CA ALA A 303 14.34 -22.21 -14.19
C ALA A 303 13.63 -23.00 -13.08
N VAL A 304 13.65 -24.33 -13.19
CA VAL A 304 13.16 -25.24 -12.15
C VAL A 304 14.34 -25.73 -11.33
N TYR A 305 14.20 -25.76 -10.01
CA TYR A 305 15.25 -26.17 -9.08
C TYR A 305 15.03 -27.56 -8.51
N ASP A 306 16.11 -28.16 -8.02
CA ASP A 306 16.08 -29.49 -7.39
C ASP A 306 15.41 -29.49 -6.01
N GLU A 307 15.24 -30.69 -5.46
CA GLU A 307 14.59 -30.93 -4.18
C GLU A 307 15.35 -30.32 -3.00
N ASN A 308 16.68 -30.19 -3.06
CA ASN A 308 17.45 -29.60 -1.96
C ASN A 308 17.18 -28.10 -1.86
N VAL A 309 17.13 -27.39 -3.00
CA VAL A 309 16.75 -25.98 -3.04
C VAL A 309 15.29 -25.81 -2.61
N ALA A 310 14.40 -26.69 -3.07
CA ALA A 310 12.99 -26.63 -2.70
C ALA A 310 12.74 -26.87 -1.21
N LEU A 311 13.49 -27.79 -0.60
CA LEU A 311 13.46 -28.05 0.84
C LEU A 311 14.03 -26.88 1.63
N HIS A 312 15.16 -26.31 1.18
CA HIS A 312 15.75 -25.14 1.80
C HIS A 312 14.79 -23.95 1.85
N GLU A 313 14.17 -23.60 0.73
CA GLU A 313 13.19 -22.52 0.66
C GLU A 313 11.90 -22.83 1.45
N TRP A 314 11.51 -24.10 1.51
CA TRP A 314 10.42 -24.52 2.38
C TRP A 314 10.76 -24.28 3.86
N GLU A 315 11.94 -24.67 4.33
CA GLU A 315 12.37 -24.41 5.72
C GLU A 315 12.53 -22.91 6.01
N ASP A 316 13.06 -22.14 5.05
CA ASP A 316 13.28 -20.69 5.19
C ASP A 316 11.98 -19.88 5.23
N ARG A 317 10.83 -20.49 4.90
CA ARG A 317 9.49 -19.84 4.96
C ARG A 317 9.16 -19.22 6.31
N PHE A 318 9.78 -19.68 7.40
CA PHE A 318 9.57 -19.14 8.74
C PHE A 318 10.52 -17.98 9.10
N TYR A 319 11.47 -17.67 8.24
CA TYR A 319 12.56 -16.74 8.54
C TYR A 319 12.73 -15.60 7.53
N PRO A 320 11.65 -14.99 7.00
CA PRO A 320 11.78 -13.98 5.95
C PRO A 320 12.47 -12.69 6.42
N MET A 321 12.57 -12.46 7.73
CA MET A 321 13.28 -11.31 8.31
C MET A 321 14.79 -11.53 8.49
N ARG A 322 15.37 -12.68 8.06
CA ARG A 322 16.82 -12.94 8.15
C ARG A 322 17.68 -11.88 7.47
N ILE A 323 17.13 -11.21 6.45
CA ILE A 323 17.77 -10.06 5.78
C ILE A 323 18.16 -8.92 6.75
N LYS A 324 17.58 -8.88 7.96
CA LYS A 324 18.03 -8.00 9.05
C LYS A 324 19.53 -8.20 9.38
N LYS A 325 20.16 -9.33 9.07
CA LYS A 325 21.61 -9.51 9.24
C LYS A 325 22.46 -8.47 8.50
N ILE A 326 21.92 -7.85 7.44
CA ILE A 326 22.63 -6.84 6.63
C ILE A 326 22.78 -5.51 7.38
N GLY A 327 21.84 -5.16 8.26
CA GLY A 327 21.75 -3.82 8.83
C GLY A 327 21.15 -3.80 10.23
N PRO A 328 21.38 -2.71 10.99
CA PRO A 328 20.98 -2.64 12.39
C PRO A 328 19.45 -2.70 12.59
N THR A 329 18.66 -2.21 11.62
CA THR A 329 17.19 -2.15 11.72
C THR A 329 16.51 -2.61 10.44
N LEU A 330 15.34 -3.24 10.61
CA LEU A 330 14.44 -3.62 9.54
C LEU A 330 13.10 -2.91 9.77
N VAL A 331 12.72 -2.04 8.85
CA VAL A 331 11.39 -1.43 8.82
C VAL A 331 10.52 -2.27 7.87
N VAL A 332 9.32 -2.61 8.33
CA VAL A 332 8.43 -3.55 7.63
C VAL A 332 7.05 -2.93 7.48
N GLY A 333 6.42 -3.16 6.33
CA GLY A 333 4.98 -3.00 6.17
C GLY A 333 4.38 -4.21 5.45
N GLN A 334 3.21 -4.67 5.86
CA GLN A 334 2.46 -5.74 5.20
C GLN A 334 1.10 -5.27 4.66
N ALA A 335 0.81 -5.54 3.40
CA ALA A 335 -0.43 -5.17 2.75
C ALA A 335 -1.10 -6.38 2.11
N PHE A 336 -2.42 -6.30 1.98
CA PHE A 336 -3.21 -7.17 1.14
C PHE A 336 -3.55 -6.43 -0.16
N ALA A 337 -3.58 -7.14 -1.28
CA ALA A 337 -4.01 -6.59 -2.57
C ALA A 337 -4.71 -7.64 -3.45
N PRO A 338 -5.55 -7.21 -4.40
CA PRO A 338 -6.02 -8.07 -5.48
C PRO A 338 -4.86 -8.66 -6.28
N ILE A 339 -4.95 -9.93 -6.66
CA ILE A 339 -3.88 -10.63 -7.40
C ILE A 339 -3.60 -9.99 -8.76
N GLU A 340 -4.65 -9.54 -9.46
CA GLU A 340 -4.58 -8.82 -10.74
C GLU A 340 -3.78 -7.52 -10.68
N SER A 341 -3.61 -6.95 -9.49
CA SER A 341 -2.83 -5.75 -9.28
C SER A 341 -1.38 -6.01 -8.88
N LEU A 342 -0.97 -7.27 -8.68
CA LEU A 342 0.34 -7.61 -8.13
C LEU A 342 1.48 -7.09 -9.01
N GLU A 343 1.40 -7.25 -10.33
CA GLU A 343 2.40 -6.74 -11.29
C GLU A 343 2.61 -5.23 -11.12
N ALA A 344 1.51 -4.46 -11.18
CA ALA A 344 1.56 -3.00 -11.06
C ALA A 344 2.10 -2.54 -9.69
N ILE A 345 1.81 -3.29 -8.61
CA ILE A 345 2.35 -3.00 -7.28
C ILE A 345 3.85 -3.26 -7.22
N LEU A 346 4.34 -4.37 -7.78
CA LEU A 346 5.77 -4.68 -7.82
C LEU A 346 6.52 -3.61 -8.64
N ASP A 347 5.99 -3.20 -9.80
CA ASP A 347 6.58 -2.14 -10.62
C ASP A 347 6.63 -0.79 -9.90
N ASP A 348 5.51 -0.37 -9.30
CA ASP A 348 5.45 0.86 -8.51
C ASP A 348 6.44 0.83 -7.33
N PHE A 349 6.55 -0.31 -6.64
CA PHE A 349 7.49 -0.47 -5.54
C PHE A 349 8.93 -0.39 -6.04
N GLN A 350 9.27 -1.07 -7.14
CA GLN A 350 10.60 -1.03 -7.71
C GLN A 350 10.98 0.37 -8.19
N PHE A 351 10.04 1.10 -8.78
CA PHE A 351 10.22 2.47 -9.24
C PHE A 351 10.36 3.47 -8.09
N GLU A 352 9.42 3.46 -7.13
CA GLU A 352 9.44 4.39 -5.99
C GLU A 352 10.61 4.11 -5.04
N GLN A 353 11.04 2.85 -4.91
CA GLN A 353 12.11 2.40 -4.01
C GLN A 353 13.37 1.96 -4.76
N ALA A 354 13.62 2.51 -5.95
CA ALA A 354 14.77 2.18 -6.78
C ALA A 354 16.12 2.33 -6.06
N SER A 355 16.28 3.39 -5.26
CA SER A 355 17.51 3.70 -4.52
C SER A 355 17.48 3.25 -3.05
N ALA A 356 16.49 2.46 -2.64
CA ALA A 356 16.41 1.91 -1.28
C ALA A 356 16.92 0.47 -1.25
N HIS A 357 17.48 0.05 -0.12
CA HIS A 357 17.74 -1.36 0.16
C HIS A 357 16.44 -1.99 0.65
N ALA A 358 15.55 -2.24 -0.31
CA ALA A 358 14.19 -2.68 -0.06
C ALA A 358 13.81 -3.84 -0.98
N GLY A 359 12.92 -4.69 -0.50
CA GLY A 359 12.41 -5.84 -1.25
C GLY A 359 11.02 -6.24 -0.77
N ILE A 360 10.28 -6.98 -1.59
CA ILE A 360 9.00 -7.60 -1.26
C ILE A 360 9.11 -9.12 -1.25
N ASP A 361 8.54 -9.75 -0.22
CA ASP A 361 8.09 -11.14 -0.28
C ASP A 361 6.60 -11.22 0.00
N GLY A 362 5.97 -12.34 -0.32
CA GLY A 362 4.54 -12.49 -0.12
C GLY A 362 4.00 -13.88 -0.38
N TYR A 363 2.71 -14.02 -0.11
CA TYR A 363 1.96 -15.25 -0.32
C TYR A 363 0.74 -14.95 -1.19
N VAL A 364 0.39 -15.91 -2.03
CA VAL A 364 -0.96 -15.97 -2.61
C VAL A 364 -1.86 -16.56 -1.54
N THR A 365 -2.81 -15.75 -1.04
CA THR A 365 -3.58 -16.08 0.18
C THR A 365 -5.02 -16.43 -0.11
N SER A 366 -5.50 -16.13 -1.32
CA SER A 366 -6.79 -16.57 -1.84
C SER A 366 -6.74 -16.63 -3.37
N LYS A 367 -7.82 -17.12 -3.99
CA LYS A 367 -7.93 -17.15 -5.46
C LYS A 367 -7.83 -15.77 -6.13
N ASN A 368 -8.13 -14.70 -5.38
CA ASN A 368 -8.23 -13.35 -5.91
C ASN A 368 -7.30 -12.36 -5.20
N GLY A 369 -6.45 -12.82 -4.29
CA GLY A 369 -5.76 -11.92 -3.37
C GLY A 369 -4.42 -12.45 -2.89
N VAL A 370 -3.52 -11.50 -2.64
CA VAL A 370 -2.17 -11.72 -2.19
C VAL A 370 -1.89 -10.88 -0.97
N THR A 371 -1.07 -11.41 -0.07
CA THR A 371 -0.51 -10.67 1.06
C THR A 371 0.98 -10.51 0.84
N MET A 372 1.45 -9.29 0.99
CA MET A 372 2.80 -8.88 0.66
C MET A 372 3.43 -8.17 1.84
N MET A 373 4.72 -8.39 2.04
CA MET A 373 5.52 -7.74 3.05
C MET A 373 6.67 -7.00 2.38
N GLY A 374 6.66 -5.67 2.52
CA GLY A 374 7.73 -4.79 2.08
C GLY A 374 8.75 -4.59 3.20
N TYR A 375 10.01 -4.85 2.89
CA TYR A 375 11.14 -4.74 3.79
C TYR A 375 12.01 -3.55 3.42
N PHE A 376 12.48 -2.81 4.41
CA PHE A 376 13.38 -1.67 4.24
C PHE A 376 14.51 -1.78 5.26
N LEU A 377 15.76 -1.89 4.77
CA LEU A 377 16.94 -1.90 5.63
C LEU A 377 17.31 -0.46 6.03
N GLU A 378 17.28 -0.20 7.33
CA GLU A 378 17.44 1.14 7.91
C GLU A 378 18.32 1.11 9.17
N ASP A 379 18.55 2.27 9.78
CA ASP A 379 19.34 2.40 11.02
C ASP A 379 18.65 3.28 12.06
N GLU A 380 18.10 2.63 13.10
CA GLU A 380 17.40 3.28 14.21
C GLU A 380 18.28 4.18 15.08
N ARG A 381 19.60 4.08 14.96
CA ARG A 381 20.55 4.92 15.70
C ARG A 381 20.67 6.31 15.09
N ARG A 382 20.17 6.51 13.86
CA ARG A 382 20.17 7.83 13.19
C ARG A 382 19.14 8.76 13.83
N HIS A 383 19.51 10.03 13.97
CA HIS A 383 18.66 11.06 14.60
C HIS A 383 17.27 11.20 13.93
N PHE A 384 17.19 10.93 12.62
CA PHE A 384 15.98 11.04 11.82
C PHE A 384 15.30 9.68 11.52
N PHE A 385 15.53 8.63 12.32
CA PHE A 385 14.91 7.32 12.10
C PHE A 385 13.38 7.36 11.98
N MET A 386 12.69 8.31 12.63
CA MET A 386 11.24 8.49 12.45
C MET A 386 10.85 8.69 10.96
N LEU A 387 11.71 9.33 10.17
CA LEU A 387 11.50 9.51 8.72
C LEU A 387 11.60 8.16 7.99
N SER A 388 12.66 7.40 8.28
CA SER A 388 12.85 6.03 7.76
C SER A 388 11.70 5.11 8.17
N TRP A 389 11.23 5.17 9.42
CA TRP A 389 10.09 4.39 9.90
C TRP A 389 8.82 4.65 9.08
N SER A 390 8.66 5.86 8.52
CA SER A 390 7.54 6.17 7.64
C SER A 390 7.54 5.42 6.30
N GLN A 391 8.67 4.80 5.92
CA GLN A 391 8.75 3.90 4.75
C GLN A 391 7.87 2.66 4.93
N SER A 392 7.60 2.22 6.16
CA SER A 392 6.62 1.15 6.42
C SER A 392 5.25 1.44 5.80
N PHE A 393 4.89 2.72 5.64
CA PHE A 393 3.62 3.12 5.01
C PHE A 393 3.63 3.13 3.47
N VAL A 394 4.79 2.98 2.83
CA VAL A 394 4.90 3.00 1.36
C VAL A 394 4.12 1.85 0.75
N ILE A 395 4.36 0.63 1.22
CA ILE A 395 3.70 -0.58 0.70
C ILE A 395 2.18 -0.50 0.85
N PHE A 396 1.68 0.04 1.98
CA PHE A 396 0.24 0.24 2.17
C PHE A 396 -0.33 1.22 1.16
N LYS A 397 0.37 2.33 0.89
CA LYS A 397 -0.09 3.35 -0.04
C LYS A 397 -0.11 2.84 -1.47
N ILE A 398 0.93 2.09 -1.87
CA ILE A 398 0.98 1.46 -3.20
C ILE A 398 -0.18 0.47 -3.32
N ALA A 399 -0.33 -0.47 -2.37
CA ALA A 399 -1.44 -1.41 -2.37
C ALA A 399 -2.81 -0.71 -2.47
N GLN A 400 -3.02 0.38 -1.74
CA GLN A 400 -4.28 1.15 -1.78
C GLN A 400 -4.60 1.78 -3.13
N ARG A 401 -3.60 2.29 -3.87
CA ARG A 401 -3.82 2.81 -5.23
C ARG A 401 -4.36 1.73 -6.17
N HIS A 402 -4.04 0.48 -5.84
CA HIS A 402 -4.31 -0.72 -6.61
C HIS A 402 -5.44 -1.58 -6.01
N GLY A 403 -6.29 -0.98 -5.16
CA GLY A 403 -7.47 -1.64 -4.59
C GLY A 403 -7.21 -2.48 -3.33
N GLY A 404 -5.98 -2.47 -2.81
CA GLY A 404 -5.58 -3.17 -1.59
C GLY A 404 -5.76 -2.36 -0.30
N HIS A 405 -5.31 -2.94 0.81
CA HIS A 405 -5.37 -2.33 2.14
C HIS A 405 -4.25 -2.86 3.06
N PRO A 406 -3.97 -2.20 4.21
CA PRO A 406 -3.03 -2.75 5.17
C PRO A 406 -3.50 -4.10 5.73
N HIS A 407 -2.56 -4.98 6.07
CA HIS A 407 -2.87 -6.34 6.54
C HIS A 407 -3.59 -6.41 7.88
N SER A 408 -3.46 -5.37 8.73
CA SER A 408 -4.17 -5.26 9.99
C SER A 408 -4.26 -3.80 10.44
N THR A 409 -5.00 -3.51 11.51
CA THR A 409 -5.20 -2.15 12.02
C THR A 409 -4.14 -1.72 13.03
N GLY A 410 -3.89 -2.50 14.07
CA GLY A 410 -2.97 -2.12 15.11
C GLY A 410 -3.29 -0.79 15.81
N ILE A 411 -2.26 -0.24 16.44
CA ILE A 411 -2.21 1.16 16.87
C ILE A 411 -1.88 2.07 15.66
N TRP A 412 -0.98 1.62 14.78
CA TRP A 412 -0.39 2.45 13.73
C TRP A 412 -1.34 2.70 12.55
N LEU A 413 -2.26 1.77 12.28
CA LEU A 413 -3.12 1.74 11.10
C LEU A 413 -4.61 1.82 11.46
N ALA A 414 -4.95 2.28 12.67
CA ALA A 414 -6.33 2.39 13.15
C ALA A 414 -7.25 3.23 12.21
N ASN A 415 -6.75 4.25 11.52
CA ASN A 415 -7.57 5.01 10.55
C ASN A 415 -7.88 4.23 9.27
N TYR A 416 -7.22 3.10 9.04
CA TYR A 416 -7.55 2.18 7.96
C TYR A 416 -8.61 1.14 8.37
N ALA A 417 -9.07 1.14 9.62
CA ALA A 417 -10.13 0.27 10.10
C ALA A 417 -11.41 0.29 9.23
N PRO A 418 -11.88 1.44 8.70
CA PRO A 418 -13.05 1.45 7.81
C PRO A 418 -12.84 0.68 6.50
N ILE A 419 -11.60 0.68 5.98
CA ILE A 419 -11.23 -0.03 4.76
C ILE A 419 -11.05 -1.53 5.07
N TYR A 420 -10.37 -1.85 6.17
CA TYR A 420 -10.08 -3.23 6.58
C TYR A 420 -11.34 -4.01 7.00
N PHE A 421 -12.17 -3.43 7.88
CA PHE A 421 -13.38 -4.12 8.40
C PHE A 421 -14.62 -3.89 7.53
N GLY A 422 -14.65 -2.84 6.72
CA GLY A 422 -15.88 -2.32 6.15
C GLY A 422 -16.78 -1.61 7.18
N THR A 423 -17.69 -0.77 6.71
CA THR A 423 -18.51 0.11 7.55
C THR A 423 -19.44 -0.66 8.49
N ARG A 424 -20.05 -1.75 8.01
CA ARG A 424 -21.02 -2.56 8.78
C ARG A 424 -20.36 -3.30 9.95
N ARG A 425 -19.28 -4.04 9.69
CA ARG A 425 -18.57 -4.80 10.74
C ARG A 425 -17.94 -3.84 11.74
N LEU A 426 -17.30 -2.76 11.28
CA LEU A 426 -16.71 -1.75 12.16
C LEU A 426 -17.75 -1.09 13.08
N GLY A 427 -18.94 -0.78 12.55
CA GLY A 427 -20.05 -0.25 13.34
C GLY A 427 -20.49 -1.19 14.46
N ARG A 428 -20.58 -2.49 14.18
CA ARG A 428 -20.89 -3.54 15.16
C ARG A 428 -19.80 -3.65 16.23
N ILE A 429 -18.53 -3.67 15.84
CA ILE A 429 -17.38 -3.69 16.76
C ILE A 429 -17.42 -2.46 17.68
N ARG A 430 -17.70 -1.26 17.13
CA ARG A 430 -17.80 -0.04 17.92
C ARG A 430 -18.93 -0.10 18.94
N ALA A 431 -20.12 -0.55 18.53
CA ALA A 431 -21.25 -0.70 19.43
C ALA A 431 -20.96 -1.70 20.56
N ALA A 432 -20.32 -2.83 20.23
CA ALA A 432 -19.90 -3.81 21.23
C ALA A 432 -18.84 -3.24 22.18
N LYS A 433 -17.85 -2.51 21.67
CA LYS A 433 -16.82 -1.86 22.51
C LYS A 433 -17.43 -0.91 23.53
N LEU A 434 -18.35 -0.05 23.10
CA LEU A 434 -19.05 0.89 23.99
C LEU A 434 -19.91 0.18 25.05
N LYS A 435 -20.49 -0.97 24.71
CA LYS A 435 -21.34 -1.75 25.61
C LYS A 435 -20.51 -2.58 26.61
N LEU A 436 -19.50 -3.28 26.14
CA LEU A 436 -18.74 -4.29 26.90
C LEU A 436 -17.58 -3.70 27.69
N ASP A 437 -17.05 -2.54 27.27
CA ASP A 437 -15.92 -1.89 27.92
C ASP A 437 -16.09 -0.36 27.97
N PRO A 438 -17.09 0.15 28.72
CA PRO A 438 -17.33 1.58 28.85
C PRO A 438 -16.19 2.34 29.55
N LEU A 439 -15.30 1.62 30.26
CA LEU A 439 -14.15 2.19 30.96
C LEU A 439 -12.88 2.22 30.10
N GLU A 440 -12.91 1.68 28.88
CA GLU A 440 -11.76 1.51 28.00
C GLU A 440 -10.57 0.79 28.66
N ILE A 441 -10.82 -0.23 29.48
CA ILE A 441 -9.75 -1.00 30.13
C ILE A 441 -9.17 -2.10 29.24
N SER A 442 -9.95 -2.68 28.32
CA SER A 442 -9.50 -3.77 27.44
C SER A 442 -8.80 -3.24 26.20
N ASN A 443 -7.49 -3.43 26.17
CA ASN A 443 -6.57 -3.03 25.12
C ASN A 443 -6.88 -1.65 24.46
N PRO A 444 -6.86 -0.54 25.23
CA PRO A 444 -7.25 0.75 24.69
C PRO A 444 -6.34 1.25 23.56
N GLY A 445 -6.93 1.99 22.62
CA GLY A 445 -6.22 2.67 21.54
C GLY A 445 -5.88 1.80 20.32
N LYS A 446 -6.54 0.64 20.17
CA LYS A 446 -6.47 -0.22 18.97
C LYS A 446 -7.78 -0.12 18.21
N VAL A 447 -7.74 -0.31 16.89
CA VAL A 447 -8.88 -0.22 15.95
C VAL A 447 -9.53 1.18 15.84
N PHE A 448 -9.72 1.92 16.93
CA PHE A 448 -10.43 3.22 17.00
C PHE A 448 -9.53 4.42 17.35
N ALA A 449 -8.21 4.32 17.20
CA ALA A 449 -7.29 5.43 17.52
C ALA A 449 -7.20 6.48 16.38
N TYR A 450 -8.02 7.54 16.46
CA TYR A 450 -8.17 8.53 15.38
C TYR A 450 -7.11 9.66 15.34
N TRP A 451 -6.37 9.95 16.43
CA TRP A 451 -5.52 11.17 16.48
C TRP A 451 -4.05 10.97 16.16
N LEU A 452 -3.45 9.82 16.50
CA LEU A 452 -2.00 9.59 16.35
C LEU A 452 -1.57 9.63 14.88
N PRO A 453 -2.35 9.04 13.95
CA PRO A 453 -1.98 9.09 12.55
C PRO A 453 -2.28 10.42 11.86
N LEU A 454 -3.12 11.28 12.45
CA LEU A 454 -3.35 12.66 11.97
C LEU A 454 -2.11 13.53 12.22
N ILE A 455 -1.50 13.42 13.40
CA ILE A 455 -0.22 14.08 13.74
C ILE A 455 0.90 13.53 12.85
N LEU A 456 0.94 12.20 12.65
CA LEU A 456 1.87 11.59 11.68
C LEU A 456 1.57 12.01 10.23
N ARG A 457 0.31 12.32 9.85
CA ARG A 457 -0.06 12.84 8.51
C ARG A 457 0.46 14.25 8.28
N ILE A 458 0.26 15.15 9.25
CA ILE A 458 0.74 16.54 9.17
C ILE A 458 2.27 16.56 9.22
N GLY A 459 2.84 15.78 10.13
CA GLY A 459 4.27 15.52 10.20
C GLY A 459 4.80 14.99 8.87
N LYS A 460 4.17 13.98 8.26
CA LYS A 460 4.54 13.36 6.98
C LYS A 460 4.62 14.34 5.82
N TYR A 461 3.76 15.36 5.72
CA TYR A 461 3.89 16.36 4.66
C TYR A 461 5.15 17.21 4.81
N PHE A 462 5.51 17.61 6.03
CA PHE A 462 6.76 18.35 6.28
C PHE A 462 8.00 17.43 6.25
N MET A 463 7.84 16.18 6.67
CA MET A 463 8.90 15.20 6.87
C MET A 463 9.28 14.43 5.60
N TRP A 464 8.32 14.09 4.74
CA TRP A 464 8.58 13.56 3.40
C TRP A 464 9.25 14.62 2.52
N LEU A 465 8.80 15.88 2.62
CA LEU A 465 9.43 17.01 1.95
C LEU A 465 10.89 17.17 2.38
N GLY A 466 11.18 17.04 3.68
CA GLY A 466 12.54 17.09 4.22
C GLY A 466 13.40 15.90 3.83
N PHE A 467 12.89 14.67 3.93
CA PHE A 467 13.64 13.45 3.62
C PHE A 467 14.00 13.34 2.13
N ASP A 468 13.07 13.71 1.24
CA ASP A 468 13.32 13.74 -0.20
C ASP A 468 14.27 14.89 -0.61
N LEU A 469 14.21 16.05 0.08
CA LEU A 469 15.18 17.15 -0.04
C LEU A 469 16.61 16.69 0.27
N PHE A 470 16.77 15.93 1.36
CA PHE A 470 18.08 15.50 1.88
C PHE A 470 18.66 14.31 1.12
N ARG A 471 17.83 13.40 0.58
CA ARG A 471 18.29 12.16 -0.05
C ARG A 471 18.47 12.24 -1.56
N ASN A 472 17.59 12.97 -2.27
CA ASN A 472 17.51 12.90 -3.73
C ASN A 472 17.86 14.22 -4.45
N GLY A 473 18.14 15.31 -3.72
CA GLY A 473 18.50 16.61 -4.29
C GLY A 473 17.37 17.32 -5.06
N PHE A 474 17.58 18.59 -5.44
CA PHE A 474 16.59 19.51 -6.04
C PHE A 474 15.91 19.04 -7.35
N GLY A 475 16.29 17.90 -7.93
CA GLY A 475 15.92 17.50 -9.30
C GLY A 475 14.45 17.12 -9.52
N ARG A 476 13.76 16.56 -8.51
CA ARG A 476 12.37 16.07 -8.67
C ARG A 476 11.28 17.01 -8.13
N ILE A 477 11.61 17.85 -7.15
CA ILE A 477 10.64 18.76 -6.49
C ILE A 477 10.53 20.11 -7.21
N ALA A 478 11.59 20.55 -7.91
CA ALA A 478 11.60 21.82 -8.61
C ALA A 478 10.38 22.04 -9.54
N PRO A 479 9.91 21.07 -10.35
CA PRO A 479 8.77 21.26 -11.23
C PRO A 479 7.44 21.39 -10.47
N ILE A 480 7.26 20.64 -9.38
CA ILE A 480 6.03 20.62 -8.59
C ILE A 480 5.93 21.88 -7.72
N LEU A 481 7.04 22.27 -7.10
CA LEU A 481 7.15 23.51 -6.32
C LEU A 481 6.99 24.73 -7.23
N LEU A 482 7.60 24.74 -8.41
CA LEU A 482 7.35 25.77 -9.44
C LEU A 482 5.87 25.81 -9.77
N LYS A 483 5.24 24.66 -10.06
CA LYS A 483 3.82 24.60 -10.45
C LYS A 483 2.90 25.13 -9.34
N TRP A 484 3.24 24.88 -8.07
CA TRP A 484 2.52 25.42 -6.92
C TRP A 484 2.75 26.93 -6.75
N LEU A 485 4.00 27.40 -6.81
CA LEU A 485 4.36 28.83 -6.77
C LEU A 485 3.73 29.61 -7.93
N GLN A 486 3.70 29.05 -9.13
CA GLN A 486 3.08 29.62 -10.34
C GLN A 486 1.57 29.80 -10.21
N ASN A 487 0.92 29.03 -9.33
CA ASN A 487 -0.52 29.10 -9.09
C ASN A 487 -0.92 30.10 -7.99
N LEU A 488 0.04 30.72 -7.29
CA LEU A 488 -0.25 31.81 -6.36
C LEU A 488 -0.77 33.03 -7.13
N PRO A 489 -1.86 33.71 -6.68
CA PRO A 489 -2.47 34.82 -7.41
C PRO A 489 -1.51 35.90 -7.93
N PRO A 490 -0.53 36.43 -7.15
CA PRO A 490 0.39 37.45 -7.65
C PRO A 490 1.36 36.91 -8.71
N VAL A 491 1.85 35.68 -8.56
CA VAL A 491 2.77 35.05 -9.51
C VAL A 491 2.05 34.70 -10.81
N LYS A 492 0.83 34.15 -10.69
CA LYS A 492 -0.07 33.85 -11.82
C LYS A 492 -0.39 35.09 -12.63
N TRP A 493 -0.65 36.22 -11.96
CA TRP A 493 -0.84 37.51 -12.63
C TRP A 493 0.39 37.97 -13.41
N ILE A 494 1.60 37.90 -12.82
CA ILE A 494 2.86 38.27 -13.49
C ILE A 494 3.11 37.37 -14.71
N LEU A 495 2.92 36.05 -14.58
CA LEU A 495 3.14 35.09 -15.67
C LEU A 495 2.16 35.32 -16.83
N ARG A 496 0.89 35.60 -16.52
CA ARG A 496 -0.13 35.94 -17.53
C ARG A 496 0.18 37.29 -18.20
N TRP A 497 0.63 38.27 -17.43
CA TRP A 497 1.06 39.57 -17.97
C TRP A 497 2.25 39.40 -18.92
N GLY A 498 3.28 38.65 -18.54
CA GLY A 498 4.45 38.39 -19.39
C GLY A 498 4.10 37.65 -20.67
N ARG A 499 3.31 36.57 -20.57
CA ARG A 499 2.84 35.79 -21.73
C ARG A 499 1.98 36.63 -22.69
N ALA A 500 1.10 37.48 -22.16
CA ALA A 500 0.29 38.35 -22.99
C ALA A 500 1.10 39.38 -23.79
N HIS A 501 2.32 39.73 -23.36
CA HIS A 501 3.18 40.68 -24.06
C HIS A 501 4.32 40.02 -24.85
N SER A 502 4.31 38.69 -24.99
CA SER A 502 5.28 37.96 -25.82
C SER A 502 4.71 36.73 -26.57
N PRO A 503 3.53 36.81 -27.23
CA PRO A 503 3.01 35.68 -28.01
C PRO A 503 3.67 35.58 -29.39
N TRP A 504 4.30 34.46 -29.71
CA TRP A 504 5.11 34.23 -30.90
C TRP A 504 4.38 33.30 -31.88
N PRO A 505 3.93 33.81 -33.04
CA PRO A 505 3.15 33.03 -33.97
C PRO A 505 3.98 32.16 -34.92
N VAL A 506 3.49 30.95 -35.19
CA VAL A 506 3.90 30.10 -36.31
C VAL A 506 2.73 29.93 -37.29
N GLN A 507 3.05 29.92 -38.58
CA GLN A 507 2.07 29.99 -39.65
C GLN A 507 1.80 28.60 -40.25
N TYR A 508 0.53 28.22 -40.36
CA TYR A 508 0.06 27.09 -41.16
C TYR A 508 -0.98 27.59 -42.17
N GLY A 509 -0.49 28.20 -43.24
CA GLY A 509 -1.30 28.77 -44.31
C GLY A 509 -1.71 27.75 -45.35
N LEU A 510 -3.02 27.51 -45.50
CA LEU A 510 -3.63 26.62 -46.50
C LEU A 510 -4.43 27.40 -47.57
N GLY A 511 -4.40 28.73 -47.55
CA GLY A 511 -5.18 29.56 -48.47
C GLY A 511 -4.75 31.02 -48.51
N CYS A 512 -5.44 31.82 -49.32
CA CYS A 512 -5.07 33.21 -49.64
C CYS A 512 -5.07 34.16 -48.45
N CYS A 513 -5.87 33.91 -47.41
CA CYS A 513 -5.96 34.76 -46.22
C CYS A 513 -4.63 34.90 -45.46
N MET A 514 -3.66 34.01 -45.71
CA MET A 514 -2.32 34.10 -45.11
C MET A 514 -1.55 35.35 -45.56
N VAL A 515 -1.81 35.87 -46.76
CA VAL A 515 -1.13 37.07 -47.29
C VAL A 515 -1.44 38.29 -46.44
N ASP A 516 -2.68 38.45 -45.97
CA ASP A 516 -3.05 39.55 -45.07
C ASP A 516 -2.44 39.41 -43.67
N GLY A 517 -2.24 38.17 -43.19
CA GLY A 517 -1.47 37.91 -41.98
C GLY A 517 0.00 38.33 -42.12
N ALA A 518 0.61 38.09 -43.28
CA ALA A 518 1.96 38.58 -43.59
C ALA A 518 2.01 40.12 -43.70
N ALA A 519 0.97 40.74 -44.29
CA ALA A 519 0.86 42.20 -44.37
C ALA A 519 0.70 42.86 -42.98
N ALA A 520 0.07 42.18 -42.02
CA ALA A 520 -0.06 42.65 -40.65
C ALA A 520 1.29 42.64 -39.88
N VAL A 521 2.22 41.75 -40.25
CA VAL A 521 3.57 41.71 -39.68
C VAL A 521 4.46 42.83 -40.26
N ALA A 522 4.17 43.31 -41.47
CA ALA A 522 4.99 44.32 -42.14
C ALA A 522 4.95 45.69 -41.42
N SER A 523 5.91 46.55 -41.75
CA SER A 523 6.18 47.84 -41.10
C SER A 523 4.99 48.80 -40.97
N ARG A 524 3.95 48.63 -41.80
CA ARG A 524 2.73 49.46 -41.74
C ARG A 524 1.88 49.17 -40.50
N TRP A 525 1.83 47.92 -40.04
CA TRP A 525 1.00 47.47 -38.93
C TRP A 525 1.81 46.99 -37.73
N ASP A 526 3.07 46.57 -37.97
CA ASP A 526 4.12 46.38 -36.95
C ASP A 526 3.63 45.63 -35.70
N LEU A 527 3.19 44.38 -35.91
CA LEU A 527 2.73 43.50 -34.83
C LEU A 527 3.79 43.27 -33.73
N GLU A 528 5.07 43.47 -34.06
CA GLU A 528 6.18 43.33 -33.11
C GLU A 528 6.02 44.28 -31.91
N ARG A 529 5.42 45.46 -32.09
CA ARG A 529 5.08 46.39 -30.98
C ARG A 529 4.17 45.80 -29.92
N PHE A 530 3.40 44.79 -30.26
CA PHE A 530 2.52 44.07 -29.35
C PHE A 530 3.18 42.80 -28.79
N GLY A 531 4.49 42.62 -28.99
CA GLY A 531 5.25 41.46 -28.53
C GLY A 531 5.18 40.24 -29.44
N MET A 532 4.72 40.43 -30.69
CA MET A 532 4.48 39.34 -31.64
C MET A 532 5.59 39.26 -32.67
N LEU A 533 6.56 38.39 -32.39
CA LEU A 533 7.65 38.09 -33.30
C LEU A 533 7.34 36.79 -34.07
N PRO A 534 7.08 36.85 -35.39
CA PRO A 534 6.85 35.64 -36.16
C PRO A 534 8.17 34.89 -36.36
N LEU A 535 8.18 33.62 -35.94
CA LEU A 535 9.32 32.72 -36.13
C LEU A 535 8.93 31.50 -36.96
N PHE A 536 9.92 30.88 -37.60
CA PHE A 536 9.70 29.78 -38.54
C PHE A 536 9.69 28.39 -37.88
N GLY A 537 9.97 28.29 -36.57
CA GLY A 537 10.10 27.02 -35.85
C GLY A 537 8.94 26.75 -34.88
N PRO A 538 8.15 25.68 -35.04
CA PRO A 538 7.03 25.38 -34.13
C PRO A 538 7.48 25.15 -32.68
N ARG A 539 8.70 24.67 -32.45
CA ARG A 539 9.27 24.48 -31.10
C ARG A 539 9.58 25.79 -30.36
N GLN A 540 9.56 26.91 -31.06
CA GLN A 540 9.87 28.23 -30.51
C GLN A 540 8.64 29.16 -30.48
N CYS A 541 7.49 28.69 -30.97
CA CYS A 541 6.27 29.50 -31.08
C CYS A 541 5.17 28.95 -30.17
N ASP A 542 4.42 29.86 -29.54
CA ASP A 542 3.32 29.54 -28.64
C ASP A 542 1.93 29.94 -29.21
N VAL A 543 1.88 30.56 -30.40
CA VAL A 543 0.63 30.83 -31.12
C VAL A 543 0.63 30.15 -32.48
N LEU A 544 -0.42 29.38 -32.79
CA LEU A 544 -0.60 28.74 -34.09
C LEU A 544 -1.61 29.52 -34.92
N TRP A 545 -1.20 29.94 -36.11
CA TRP A 545 -2.03 30.59 -37.10
C TRP A 545 -2.53 29.58 -38.12
N VAL A 546 -3.84 29.40 -38.20
CA VAL A 546 -4.47 28.49 -39.15
C VAL A 546 -5.34 29.29 -40.12
N SER A 547 -5.06 29.18 -41.41
CA SER A 547 -5.86 29.81 -42.46
C SER A 547 -6.09 28.90 -43.64
N GLY A 548 -7.19 29.10 -44.37
CA GLY A 548 -7.57 28.28 -45.53
C GLY A 548 -8.34 27.00 -45.19
N SER A 549 -8.78 26.29 -46.22
CA SER A 549 -9.62 25.09 -46.07
C SER A 549 -8.78 23.89 -45.64
N LEU A 550 -9.11 23.29 -44.48
CA LEU A 550 -8.39 22.14 -43.96
C LEU A 550 -8.87 20.84 -44.63
N THR A 551 -7.99 20.15 -45.33
CA THR A 551 -8.31 18.85 -45.94
C THR A 551 -7.96 17.68 -45.01
N LYS A 552 -8.59 16.51 -45.23
CA LYS A 552 -8.29 15.25 -44.52
C LYS A 552 -6.80 14.89 -44.56
N LYS A 553 -6.13 15.19 -45.67
CA LYS A 553 -4.69 14.95 -45.85
C LYS A 553 -3.82 15.89 -45.02
N MET A 554 -4.26 17.13 -44.79
CA MET A 554 -3.50 18.15 -44.08
C MET A 554 -3.79 18.17 -42.57
N ALA A 555 -4.91 17.59 -42.12
CA ALA A 555 -5.28 17.51 -40.71
C ALA A 555 -4.21 16.84 -39.81
N PRO A 556 -3.62 15.67 -40.16
CA PRO A 556 -2.58 15.07 -39.33
C PRO A 556 -1.31 15.92 -39.20
N ARG A 557 -0.99 16.74 -40.21
CA ARG A 557 0.16 17.64 -40.21
C ARG A 557 -0.07 18.85 -39.31
N LEU A 558 -1.28 19.42 -39.37
CA LEU A 558 -1.71 20.48 -38.45
C LEU A 558 -1.59 20.02 -36.99
N ARG A 559 -2.10 18.82 -36.69
CA ARG A 559 -2.00 18.23 -35.35
C ARG A 559 -0.55 18.05 -34.91
N ARG A 560 0.31 17.53 -35.79
CA ARG A 560 1.74 17.34 -35.50
C ARG A 560 2.45 18.66 -35.18
N ILE A 561 2.16 19.73 -35.91
CA ILE A 561 2.72 21.07 -35.63
C ILE A 561 2.27 21.55 -34.25
N TYR A 562 0.98 21.44 -33.95
CA TYR A 562 0.43 21.82 -32.65
C TYR A 562 1.04 21.03 -31.49
N GLU A 563 1.27 19.72 -31.67
CA GLU A 563 1.91 18.85 -30.67
C GLU A 563 3.41 19.17 -30.48
N GLN A 564 4.08 19.76 -31.47
CA GLN A 564 5.49 20.17 -31.39
C GLN A 564 5.70 21.52 -30.69
N MET A 565 4.64 22.30 -30.46
CA MET A 565 4.72 23.62 -29.83
C MET A 565 4.81 23.51 -28.29
N PRO A 566 5.65 24.35 -27.65
CA PRO A 566 5.78 24.41 -26.20
C PRO A 566 4.47 24.81 -25.51
N ASP A 567 4.27 24.35 -24.28
CA ASP A 567 3.18 24.80 -23.43
C ASP A 567 3.57 26.04 -22.61
N PRO A 568 2.67 27.01 -22.39
CA PRO A 568 1.28 27.10 -22.90
C PRO A 568 1.23 27.47 -24.39
N LYS A 569 0.27 26.90 -25.14
CA LYS A 569 0.05 27.16 -26.58
C LYS A 569 -1.38 27.57 -26.90
N PHE A 570 -1.52 28.45 -27.89
CA PHE A 570 -2.77 29.09 -28.30
C PHE A 570 -2.98 28.98 -29.82
N VAL A 571 -4.23 29.10 -30.28
CA VAL A 571 -4.54 29.00 -31.72
C VAL A 571 -5.48 30.11 -32.19
N ILE A 572 -5.10 30.78 -33.27
CA ILE A 572 -5.94 31.73 -34.00
C ILE A 572 -6.29 31.11 -35.35
N SER A 573 -7.59 30.92 -35.59
CA SER A 573 -8.12 30.52 -36.90
C SER A 573 -8.69 31.73 -37.61
N PHE A 574 -8.28 31.96 -38.86
CA PHE A 574 -8.71 33.12 -39.62
C PHE A 574 -9.04 32.85 -41.08
N GLY A 575 -10.02 33.60 -41.57
CA GLY A 575 -10.54 33.47 -42.92
C GLY A 575 -11.80 32.59 -43.00
N GLN A 576 -12.69 32.92 -43.91
CA GLN A 576 -13.97 32.22 -44.09
C GLN A 576 -13.79 30.74 -44.46
N CYS A 577 -12.74 30.44 -45.24
CA CYS A 577 -12.34 29.07 -45.56
C CYS A 577 -11.94 28.23 -44.34
N ALA A 578 -11.38 28.86 -43.30
CA ALA A 578 -11.00 28.17 -42.05
C ALA A 578 -12.15 28.16 -41.03
N ALA A 579 -13.03 29.16 -41.03
CA ALA A 579 -14.15 29.24 -40.10
C ALA A 579 -15.32 28.31 -40.49
N SER A 580 -15.72 28.30 -41.78
CA SER A 580 -16.93 27.59 -42.23
C SER A 580 -16.71 26.71 -43.47
N GLY A 581 -15.50 26.66 -44.01
CA GLY A 581 -15.19 25.97 -45.27
C GLY A 581 -15.31 26.86 -46.50
N GLY A 582 -15.83 28.08 -46.32
CA GLY A 582 -15.96 29.09 -47.36
C GLY A 582 -16.74 28.58 -48.57
N LEU A 583 -16.21 28.85 -49.76
CA LEU A 583 -16.81 28.40 -51.03
C LEU A 583 -16.85 26.85 -51.15
N PHE A 584 -16.06 26.14 -50.35
CA PHE A 584 -15.86 24.70 -50.45
C PHE A 584 -16.58 23.93 -49.34
N TRP A 585 -17.50 24.56 -48.59
CA TRP A 585 -18.09 24.00 -47.36
C TRP A 585 -18.67 22.57 -47.50
N ASP A 586 -19.15 22.17 -48.68
CA ASP A 586 -19.69 20.83 -48.97
C ASP A 586 -18.66 19.85 -49.58
N GLY A 587 -17.37 20.21 -49.56
CA GLY A 587 -16.30 19.38 -50.12
C GLY A 587 -16.05 18.11 -49.29
N TYR A 588 -16.22 16.94 -49.89
CA TYR A 588 -16.01 15.62 -49.25
C TYR A 588 -14.62 15.42 -48.60
N SER A 589 -13.63 16.18 -49.06
CA SER A 589 -12.23 16.11 -48.63
C SER A 589 -11.90 17.04 -47.47
N LEU A 590 -12.84 17.88 -47.01
CA LEU A 590 -12.62 18.86 -45.96
C LEU A 590 -12.85 18.32 -44.54
N VAL A 591 -12.15 18.95 -43.59
CA VAL A 591 -12.23 18.73 -42.13
C VAL A 591 -12.47 20.08 -41.42
N THR A 592 -12.88 21.12 -42.15
CA THR A 592 -13.19 22.43 -41.57
C THR A 592 -14.45 22.35 -40.66
N PRO A 593 -14.50 23.07 -39.52
CA PRO A 593 -13.46 23.96 -38.98
C PRO A 593 -12.28 23.20 -38.36
N PRO A 594 -11.10 23.84 -38.24
CA PRO A 594 -9.92 23.24 -37.61
C PRO A 594 -10.10 22.83 -36.15
N ASP A 595 -11.17 23.29 -35.47
CA ASP A 595 -11.55 22.89 -34.11
C ASP A 595 -11.77 21.38 -33.94
N LYS A 596 -12.11 20.69 -35.03
CA LYS A 596 -12.17 19.22 -35.09
C LYS A 596 -10.80 18.55 -34.90
N VAL A 597 -9.70 19.29 -35.03
CA VAL A 597 -8.33 18.78 -35.01
C VAL A 597 -7.48 19.42 -33.91
N VAL A 598 -7.55 20.74 -33.74
CA VAL A 598 -6.82 21.53 -32.75
C VAL A 598 -7.74 22.55 -32.10
N PRO A 599 -7.63 22.85 -30.79
CA PRO A 599 -8.50 23.80 -30.12
C PRO A 599 -8.29 25.23 -30.65
N ILE A 600 -9.36 26.00 -30.83
CA ILE A 600 -9.28 27.38 -31.34
C ILE A 600 -9.62 28.38 -30.22
N ASP A 601 -8.72 29.33 -29.97
CA ASP A 601 -8.91 30.39 -28.96
C ASP A 601 -9.59 31.64 -29.56
N VAL A 602 -9.26 32.00 -30.80
CA VAL A 602 -9.83 33.16 -31.48
C VAL A 602 -10.16 32.82 -32.93
N TYR A 603 -11.39 33.14 -33.34
CA TYR A 603 -11.83 33.11 -34.73
C TYR A 603 -11.85 34.53 -35.30
N LEU A 604 -11.23 34.72 -36.46
CA LEU A 604 -11.25 35.97 -37.22
C LEU A 604 -11.97 35.76 -38.56
N PRO A 605 -13.19 36.30 -38.74
CA PRO A 605 -13.91 36.22 -40.01
C PRO A 605 -13.30 37.14 -41.08
N GLY A 606 -13.46 36.79 -42.36
CA GLY A 606 -13.03 37.60 -43.53
C GLY A 606 -12.63 36.76 -44.75
N CYS A 607 -12.67 37.31 -45.97
CA CYS A 607 -12.29 36.60 -47.20
C CYS A 607 -11.61 37.52 -48.26
N PRO A 608 -10.38 38.00 -48.02
CA PRO A 608 -9.59 37.83 -46.79
C PRO A 608 -9.91 38.90 -45.71
N PRO A 609 -9.55 38.66 -44.44
CA PRO A 609 -9.69 39.67 -43.37
C PRO A 609 -8.71 40.83 -43.58
N LYS A 610 -9.04 42.04 -43.10
CA LYS A 610 -8.11 43.18 -43.19
C LYS A 610 -6.94 42.99 -42.22
N PRO A 611 -5.74 43.49 -42.54
CA PRO A 611 -4.61 43.47 -41.61
C PRO A 611 -4.91 44.13 -40.24
N SER A 612 -5.77 45.16 -40.19
CA SER A 612 -6.23 45.76 -38.93
C SER A 612 -7.03 44.80 -38.05
N ASP A 613 -7.85 43.93 -38.67
CA ASP A 613 -8.66 42.95 -37.94
C ASP A 613 -7.78 41.83 -37.39
N PHE A 614 -6.65 41.59 -38.04
CA PHE A 614 -5.62 40.68 -37.59
C PHE A 614 -4.94 41.19 -36.30
N VAL A 615 -4.56 42.47 -36.24
CA VAL A 615 -4.08 43.12 -35.00
C VAL A 615 -5.15 43.01 -33.90
N ARG A 616 -6.42 43.22 -34.23
CA ARG A 616 -7.53 43.08 -33.27
C ARG A 616 -7.68 41.67 -32.72
N ALA A 617 -7.61 40.64 -33.57
CA ALA A 617 -7.69 39.23 -33.15
C ALA A 617 -6.58 38.88 -32.14
N HIS A 618 -5.40 39.45 -32.34
CA HIS A 618 -4.26 39.31 -31.45
C HIS A 618 -4.46 40.02 -30.12
N LEU A 619 -4.97 41.25 -30.11
CA LEU A 619 -5.33 41.96 -28.87
C LEU A 619 -6.40 41.20 -28.06
N ILE A 620 -7.36 40.57 -28.75
CA ILE A 620 -8.36 39.70 -28.12
C ILE A 620 -7.67 38.50 -27.47
N LEU A 621 -6.72 37.86 -28.14
CA LEU A 621 -5.94 36.75 -27.56
C LEU A 621 -5.16 37.20 -26.32
N GLN A 622 -4.48 38.34 -26.36
CA GLN A 622 -3.77 38.90 -25.20
C GLN A 622 -4.70 39.11 -24.00
N ASN A 623 -5.90 39.65 -24.25
CA ASN A 623 -6.90 39.84 -23.21
C ASN A 623 -7.40 38.51 -22.65
N LYS A 624 -7.58 37.48 -23.48
CA LYS A 624 -7.93 36.12 -23.02
C LYS A 624 -6.82 35.49 -22.18
N ILE A 625 -5.55 35.68 -22.54
CA ILE A 625 -4.39 35.19 -21.77
C ILE A 625 -4.35 35.85 -20.38
N ARG A 626 -4.55 37.17 -20.32
CA ARG A 626 -4.63 37.92 -19.05
C ARG A 626 -5.80 37.46 -18.19
N ALA A 627 -6.97 37.27 -18.80
CA ALA A 627 -8.18 36.82 -18.12
C ALA A 627 -8.12 35.33 -17.71
N GLY A 628 -7.24 34.52 -18.30
CA GLY A 628 -7.18 33.09 -18.01
C GLY A 628 -8.28 32.27 -18.68
N THR A 629 -8.82 32.76 -19.81
CA THR A 629 -10.00 32.20 -20.49
C THR A 629 -9.67 31.49 -21.81
N THR A 630 -8.39 31.31 -22.10
CA THR A 630 -7.94 30.48 -23.24
C THR A 630 -8.22 29.00 -22.97
N HIS A 631 -8.34 28.20 -24.03
CA HIS A 631 -8.58 26.76 -23.92
C HIS A 631 -7.51 26.07 -23.07
N TRP A 632 -6.23 26.41 -23.27
CA TRP A 632 -5.14 25.81 -22.50
C TRP A 632 -5.26 26.12 -21.00
N GLN A 633 -5.56 27.38 -20.66
CA GLN A 633 -5.66 27.84 -19.26
C GLN A 633 -6.89 27.25 -18.56
N LEU A 634 -8.04 27.17 -19.25
CA LEU A 634 -9.23 26.51 -18.73
C LEU A 634 -8.98 25.01 -18.45
N LYS A 635 -8.19 24.35 -19.30
CA LYS A 635 -7.90 22.92 -19.17
C LYS A 635 -6.80 22.59 -18.16
N HIS A 636 -5.78 23.44 -17.98
CA HIS A 636 -4.59 23.09 -17.19
C HIS A 636 -4.22 24.09 -16.09
N GLU A 637 -4.59 25.37 -16.22
CA GLU A 637 -4.22 26.43 -15.26
C GLU A 637 -5.34 26.68 -14.22
N ASN A 638 -6.59 26.33 -14.53
CA ASN A 638 -7.75 26.47 -13.65
C ASN A 638 -8.20 25.14 -13.01
N GLN A 639 -7.40 24.07 -13.15
CA GLN A 639 -7.58 22.86 -12.35
C GLN A 639 -7.01 23.10 -10.96
N ASP A 640 -7.79 22.82 -9.91
CA ASP A 640 -7.31 22.92 -8.53
C ASP A 640 -6.05 22.06 -8.34
N ALA A 641 -5.10 22.53 -7.54
CA ALA A 641 -3.78 21.94 -7.35
C ALA A 641 -3.78 20.47 -6.85
N MET A 642 -4.94 19.93 -6.51
CA MET A 642 -5.12 18.55 -6.07
C MET A 642 -5.94 17.68 -7.04
N GLY A 643 -6.49 18.21 -8.13
CA GLY A 643 -7.25 17.42 -9.12
C GLY A 643 -8.52 16.75 -8.57
N VAL A 644 -9.08 17.25 -7.45
CA VAL A 644 -10.19 16.60 -6.70
C VAL A 644 -11.58 17.03 -7.18
N ILE A 645 -11.68 17.89 -8.19
CA ILE A 645 -12.98 18.24 -8.77
C ILE A 645 -12.97 17.94 -10.27
N LYS A 646 -13.50 16.76 -10.59
CA LYS A 646 -14.64 16.64 -11.50
C LYS A 646 -15.59 15.58 -10.99
#